data_AF-A0A256H181-F1
#
_entry.id   AF-A0A256H181-F1
#
_cell.length_a   1.000
_cell.length_b   1.000
_cell.length_c   1.000
_cell.angle_alpha   90.00
_cell.angle_beta   90.00
_cell.angle_gamma   90.00
#
_symmetry.space_group_name_H-M   'P 1'
#
loop_
_entity.id
_entity.type
_entity.pdbx_description
1 polymer ?
#
loop_
_entity_poly.entity_id
_entity_poly.type
_entity_poly.pdbx_seq_one_letter_code
_entity_poly.pdbx_strand_id
1 'polypeptide(L)'
;MTEMSMNWDPEVVEKFIKPESQQKEPEVFRETHVPISKIRAEILRPHDSGSKFVSEDDFRDAVLKSELKDDNRIFIVKGEVGSGKSHLCQWLEYEINGYGDASGQSDSHVAIHISRSNTKLDEILEILHEPIDKEYEEVGSIGDLDPEDVADFIVQGLLTFYKNRGQLKGFELEKFLEDFDSKTSFRDILVDNLTNYQKAVEQEGKEQAIDLFTREDYSDICFSVFADTQYQTDTYPALRRAVHNLLTNNLGIENFKGQLEELSDAYVEAGKRPVLICEDLTTFNVLKDDLLDHIFDLSSSHFDIVLGWTSGWERENIDDALSTSDDSLSYMKQRSQGYLSMTDDQGRAYFLEDKSASLLLVEKYLEAIKKHSETSTSIPEDGFDNIYPFNEAFVHYVYQNLVQDGNRQQTPRVLLVHVIADCLTSTIPPFKKVETNAFVESRPSVVSLEETESCQRLTKWYGKRDPDSEKLWVPESVFNTFDIEFETGYAEDGIVYFDLDRILSGADLLTVPVDGETDLEDDQTTEGDDSDSPDDESEEDETDSGDSTEEEDSDDTSGNDDRADDPTRPHIPTEKSTQFQKWIKHGSDYPSSNTLRDGVRMALNRWYEPTRLANENSTAQSTNGIYFARGSDVPVEIKGPDQPSERSYTIEHGVENYELYSKLLYAGVHEDFDEETNIDEIRGWVDDRVIKYRRDMRTEIETHLPEGMSVEEFTVLSKFLLMNTGQGVSEVERDILFEEYTKQSSSPLHRDSDIDIDLPMGMLDAFNVVTRNSSDIGGLVEGFFLLKKNVVDHERLDSAVKGVNDNLDEYIEGMAYVSVDDLPQAYKIGTTRNNATTVVKDLITAVSDFANELLKLKQNTSFDPIEEEIQTYAEVFKPTHNKQKLLEIYEKLDESLTPLEVTREGRWKSIGDLLREGDTTLHLDDFGDALKKYQSIEADSPVEIMSVLHGYQQAKEQQKAWKVYDVLLDMIRELEGAGGAEKTDFEELVRESDEFTSFSKKRDQVLELLGGTR
;
A
#
# COMPACT_ATOMS: atom_id res chain seq x y z
N MET A 1 -8.50 -24.18 -36.17
CA MET A 1 -9.59 -23.69 -35.31
C MET A 1 -10.76 -24.59 -35.59
N THR A 2 -11.03 -25.48 -34.66
CA THR A 2 -12.03 -26.53 -34.79
C THR A 2 -13.28 -25.99 -34.10
N GLU A 3 -14.39 -25.89 -34.82
CA GLU A 3 -15.69 -25.49 -34.27
C GLU A 3 -16.08 -26.50 -33.17
N MET A 4 -16.54 -26.02 -32.02
CA MET A 4 -17.00 -26.89 -30.93
C MET A 4 -18.16 -27.76 -31.43
N SER A 5 -18.05 -29.08 -31.25
CA SER A 5 -19.12 -30.00 -31.63
C SER A 5 -20.30 -29.86 -30.66
N MET A 6 -21.50 -29.62 -31.17
CA MET A 6 -22.71 -29.48 -30.35
C MET A 6 -23.56 -30.75 -30.48
N ASN A 7 -24.05 -31.28 -29.35
CA ASN A 7 -25.12 -32.30 -29.29
C ASN A 7 -26.45 -31.72 -28.81
N TRP A 8 -26.64 -30.40 -28.97
CA TRP A 8 -27.87 -29.69 -28.69
C TRP A 8 -28.15 -28.66 -29.80
N ASP A 9 -29.39 -28.20 -29.86
CA ASP A 9 -29.81 -27.14 -30.77
C ASP A 9 -29.83 -25.78 -30.04
N PRO A 10 -29.19 -24.71 -30.56
CA PRO A 10 -29.17 -23.41 -29.89
C PRO A 10 -30.56 -22.82 -29.60
N GLU A 11 -31.54 -23.08 -30.48
CA GLU A 11 -32.93 -22.66 -30.27
C GLU A 11 -33.58 -23.33 -29.05
N VAL A 12 -33.17 -24.57 -28.72
CA VAL A 12 -33.64 -25.29 -27.53
C VAL A 12 -33.03 -24.68 -26.26
N VAL A 13 -31.78 -24.21 -26.32
CA VAL A 13 -31.14 -23.49 -25.19
C VAL A 13 -31.95 -22.25 -24.83
N GLU A 14 -32.32 -21.43 -25.82
CA GLU A 14 -33.14 -20.22 -25.61
C GLU A 14 -34.56 -20.54 -25.12
N LYS A 15 -35.09 -21.74 -25.40
CA LYS A 15 -36.38 -22.20 -24.90
C LYS A 15 -36.32 -22.57 -23.42
N PHE A 16 -35.28 -23.27 -22.99
CA PHE A 16 -35.16 -23.82 -21.63
C PHE A 16 -34.52 -22.83 -20.63
N ILE A 17 -33.52 -22.05 -21.05
CA ILE A 17 -32.88 -21.03 -20.23
C ILE A 17 -33.54 -19.68 -20.49
N LYS A 18 -34.52 -19.33 -19.65
CA LYS A 18 -35.22 -18.04 -19.68
C LYS A 18 -34.80 -17.16 -18.49
N PRO A 19 -34.76 -15.83 -18.67
CA PRO A 19 -34.49 -14.89 -17.57
C PRO A 19 -35.49 -15.00 -16.40
N GLU A 20 -36.74 -15.36 -16.69
CA GLU A 20 -37.83 -15.42 -15.71
C GLU A 20 -38.48 -16.83 -15.70
N SER A 21 -38.82 -17.31 -14.52
CA SER A 21 -39.44 -18.64 -14.33
C SER A 21 -40.78 -18.76 -15.02
N GLN A 22 -41.54 -17.67 -15.12
CA GLN A 22 -42.89 -17.64 -15.70
C GLN A 22 -42.92 -17.73 -17.22
N GLN A 23 -41.81 -17.42 -17.89
CA GLN A 23 -41.69 -17.56 -19.33
C GLN A 23 -41.60 -19.04 -19.75
N LYS A 24 -41.53 -19.95 -18.78
CA LYS A 24 -41.48 -21.39 -19.01
C LYS A 24 -42.87 -21.99 -18.88
N GLU A 25 -43.22 -22.81 -19.87
CA GLU A 25 -44.37 -23.71 -19.76
C GLU A 25 -44.21 -24.63 -18.53
N PRO A 26 -45.32 -25.07 -17.89
CA PRO A 26 -45.28 -25.90 -16.69
C PRO A 26 -44.43 -27.18 -16.83
N GLU A 27 -44.49 -27.82 -18.00
CA GLU A 27 -43.66 -29.00 -18.31
C GLU A 27 -42.16 -28.67 -18.31
N VAL A 28 -41.77 -27.55 -18.91
CA VAL A 28 -40.37 -27.08 -18.97
C VAL A 28 -39.89 -26.68 -17.58
N PHE A 29 -40.74 -26.03 -16.79
CA PHE A 29 -40.43 -25.70 -15.40
C PHE A 29 -40.16 -26.97 -14.59
N ARG A 30 -41.04 -27.98 -14.67
CA ARG A 30 -40.91 -29.24 -13.94
C ARG A 30 -39.65 -30.01 -14.30
N GLU A 31 -39.29 -30.07 -15.58
CA GLU A 31 -38.07 -30.75 -16.02
C GLU A 31 -36.79 -30.03 -15.53
N THR A 32 -36.81 -28.70 -15.47
CA THR A 32 -35.65 -27.87 -15.06
C THR A 32 -35.61 -27.50 -13.58
N HIS A 33 -36.62 -27.87 -12.80
CA HIS A 33 -36.69 -27.55 -11.38
C HIS A 33 -35.69 -28.39 -10.58
N VAL A 34 -34.87 -27.67 -9.79
CA VAL A 34 -33.94 -28.22 -8.80
C VAL A 34 -34.42 -27.77 -7.42
N PRO A 35 -34.61 -28.71 -6.47
CA PRO A 35 -35.16 -28.38 -5.16
C PRO A 35 -34.31 -27.37 -4.40
N ILE A 36 -34.95 -26.38 -3.82
CA ILE A 36 -34.31 -25.38 -2.96
C ILE A 36 -34.24 -25.95 -1.54
N SER A 37 -33.14 -26.66 -1.25
CA SER A 37 -32.94 -27.40 0.00
C SER A 37 -32.50 -26.54 1.19
N LYS A 38 -31.92 -25.36 0.95
CA LYS A 38 -31.44 -24.45 2.00
C LYS A 38 -32.06 -23.06 1.85
N ILE A 39 -33.09 -22.80 2.64
CA ILE A 39 -33.68 -21.48 2.86
C ILE A 39 -33.46 -21.13 4.33
N ARG A 40 -32.80 -20.00 4.62
CA ARG A 40 -32.54 -19.61 6.01
C ARG A 40 -33.83 -19.11 6.63
N ALA A 41 -34.34 -19.79 7.65
CA ALA A 41 -35.53 -19.37 8.37
C ALA A 41 -35.13 -18.68 9.67
N GLU A 42 -35.39 -17.38 9.79
CA GLU A 42 -35.33 -16.69 11.09
C GLU A 42 -36.58 -17.01 11.92
N ILE A 43 -37.71 -17.12 11.24
CA ILE A 43 -39.01 -17.50 11.79
C ILE A 43 -39.68 -18.41 10.76
N LEU A 44 -40.18 -19.58 11.15
CA LEU A 44 -41.10 -20.37 10.34
C LEU A 44 -42.00 -21.22 11.23
N ARG A 45 -43.23 -20.78 11.49
CA ARG A 45 -44.18 -21.54 12.31
C ARG A 45 -44.92 -22.52 11.40
N PRO A 46 -44.99 -23.82 11.76
CA PRO A 46 -44.82 -24.40 13.11
C PRO A 46 -43.44 -25.02 13.40
N HIS A 47 -42.47 -24.91 12.49
CA HIS A 47 -41.17 -25.54 12.67
C HIS A 47 -40.45 -24.90 13.88
N ASP A 48 -40.00 -25.72 14.82
CA ASP A 48 -39.19 -25.25 15.94
C ASP A 48 -37.83 -24.79 15.40
N SER A 49 -37.36 -23.64 15.90
CA SER A 49 -36.16 -22.90 15.45
C SER A 49 -34.82 -23.59 15.70
N GLY A 50 -34.79 -24.93 15.75
CA GLY A 50 -33.60 -25.74 15.98
C GLY A 50 -32.70 -25.87 14.75
N SER A 51 -33.27 -25.91 13.53
CA SER A 51 -32.50 -25.86 12.28
C SER A 51 -32.47 -24.44 11.73
N LYS A 52 -31.27 -23.94 11.39
CA LYS A 52 -31.09 -22.60 10.79
C LYS A 52 -31.64 -22.52 9.35
N PHE A 53 -31.78 -23.68 8.69
CA PHE A 53 -32.23 -23.82 7.31
C PHE A 53 -33.42 -24.77 7.22
N VAL A 54 -34.28 -24.51 6.24
CA VAL A 54 -35.48 -25.28 5.87
C VAL A 54 -35.50 -25.52 4.36
N SER A 55 -36.21 -26.56 3.91
CA SER A 55 -36.43 -26.86 2.49
C SER A 55 -37.65 -26.12 1.92
N GLU A 56 -37.79 -26.12 0.60
CA GLU A 56 -39.01 -25.66 -0.07
C GLU A 56 -40.27 -26.46 0.35
N ASP A 57 -40.14 -27.76 0.63
CA ASP A 57 -41.22 -28.61 1.14
C ASP A 57 -41.68 -28.17 2.54
N ASP A 58 -40.74 -27.88 3.45
CA ASP A 58 -41.05 -27.36 4.79
C ASP A 58 -41.79 -26.00 4.68
N PHE A 59 -41.36 -25.17 3.73
CA PHE A 59 -42.01 -23.89 3.46
C PHE A 59 -43.44 -24.07 2.94
N ARG A 60 -43.66 -24.97 1.96
CA ARG A 60 -45.00 -25.32 1.46
C ARG A 60 -45.89 -25.84 2.60
N ASP A 61 -45.38 -26.78 3.38
CA ASP A 61 -46.15 -27.42 4.45
C ASP A 61 -46.53 -26.42 5.55
N ALA A 62 -45.66 -25.45 5.85
CA ALA A 62 -45.98 -24.34 6.73
C ALA A 62 -47.12 -23.46 6.16
N VAL A 63 -47.07 -23.13 4.86
CA VAL A 63 -48.11 -22.36 4.16
C VAL A 63 -49.46 -23.10 4.14
N LEU A 64 -49.46 -24.42 3.94
CA LEU A 64 -50.68 -25.22 3.84
C LEU A 64 -51.30 -25.64 5.19
N LYS A 65 -50.64 -25.36 6.32
CA LYS A 65 -51.11 -25.78 7.65
C LYS A 65 -52.38 -25.08 8.16
N SER A 66 -52.78 -23.99 7.53
CA SER A 66 -53.92 -23.14 7.93
C SER A 66 -55.29 -23.82 7.72
N GLU A 67 -56.25 -23.48 8.58
CA GLU A 67 -57.67 -23.79 8.37
C GLU A 67 -58.37 -22.67 7.58
N LEU A 68 -59.52 -22.98 6.95
CA LEU A 68 -60.28 -22.03 6.09
C LEU A 68 -60.57 -20.68 6.76
N LYS A 69 -60.77 -20.66 8.09
CA LYS A 69 -61.17 -19.46 8.86
C LYS A 69 -60.07 -18.89 9.75
N ASP A 70 -58.85 -19.38 9.62
CA ASP A 70 -57.72 -18.78 10.34
C ASP A 70 -57.54 -17.34 9.86
N ASP A 71 -57.08 -16.48 10.77
CA ASP A 71 -56.64 -15.11 10.47
C ASP A 71 -55.55 -15.09 9.39
N ASN A 72 -55.24 -13.91 8.86
CA ASN A 72 -54.17 -13.76 7.89
C ASN A 72 -52.84 -14.27 8.44
N ARG A 73 -52.08 -14.96 7.59
CA ARG A 73 -50.74 -15.44 7.90
C ARG A 73 -49.75 -14.94 6.87
N ILE A 74 -48.66 -14.33 7.32
CA ILE A 74 -47.69 -13.67 6.45
C ILE A 74 -46.38 -14.45 6.43
N PHE A 75 -45.86 -14.72 5.24
CA PHE A 75 -44.57 -15.34 4.99
C PHE A 75 -43.73 -14.40 4.13
N ILE A 76 -42.60 -13.95 4.66
CA ILE A 76 -41.70 -13.04 3.96
C ILE A 76 -40.50 -13.85 3.45
N VAL A 77 -40.19 -13.74 2.15
CA VAL A 77 -39.04 -14.37 1.49
C VAL A 77 -38.11 -13.29 0.96
N LYS A 78 -36.98 -13.10 1.63
CA LYS A 78 -35.95 -12.12 1.27
C LYS A 78 -34.85 -12.76 0.42
N GLY A 79 -34.30 -12.02 -0.55
CA GLY A 79 -33.05 -12.40 -1.20
C GLY A 79 -32.66 -11.47 -2.36
N GLU A 80 -31.41 -11.54 -2.82
CA GLU A 80 -30.95 -10.74 -3.97
C GLU A 80 -31.68 -11.05 -5.28
N VAL A 81 -31.58 -10.15 -6.25
CA VAL A 81 -32.11 -10.37 -7.61
C VAL A 81 -31.45 -11.61 -8.20
N GLY A 82 -32.27 -12.51 -8.75
CA GLY A 82 -31.80 -13.77 -9.36
C GLY A 82 -31.55 -14.92 -8.38
N SER A 83 -31.77 -14.74 -7.07
CA SER A 83 -31.51 -15.76 -6.04
C SER A 83 -32.45 -16.98 -6.05
N GLY A 84 -33.45 -17.01 -6.92
CA GLY A 84 -34.45 -18.09 -6.98
C GLY A 84 -35.79 -17.79 -6.29
N LYS A 85 -36.03 -16.58 -5.77
CA LYS A 85 -37.33 -16.19 -5.16
C LYS A 85 -38.52 -16.45 -6.09
N SER A 86 -38.43 -15.94 -7.32
CA SER A 86 -39.42 -16.12 -8.38
C SER A 86 -39.65 -17.59 -8.72
N HIS A 87 -38.58 -18.38 -8.67
CA HIS A 87 -38.65 -19.82 -8.91
C HIS A 87 -39.36 -20.54 -7.77
N LEU A 88 -39.09 -20.17 -6.52
CA LEU A 88 -39.78 -20.71 -5.34
C LEU A 88 -41.27 -20.35 -5.33
N CYS A 89 -41.62 -19.10 -5.66
CA CYS A 89 -43.00 -18.63 -5.76
C CYS A 89 -43.78 -19.39 -6.85
N GLN A 90 -43.17 -19.54 -8.03
CA GLN A 90 -43.74 -20.30 -9.13
C GLN A 90 -43.89 -21.79 -8.80
N TRP A 91 -42.91 -22.37 -8.10
CA TRP A 91 -42.98 -23.75 -7.63
C TRP A 91 -44.15 -23.95 -6.65
N LEU A 92 -44.31 -23.05 -5.68
CA LEU A 92 -45.41 -23.11 -4.71
C LEU A 92 -46.78 -23.00 -5.38
N GLU A 93 -46.92 -22.15 -6.41
CA GLU A 93 -48.14 -22.08 -7.21
C GLU A 93 -48.49 -23.43 -7.84
N TYR A 94 -47.52 -24.06 -8.52
CA TYR A 94 -47.72 -25.35 -9.19
C TYR A 94 -47.99 -26.49 -8.22
N GLU A 95 -47.39 -26.47 -7.02
CA GLU A 95 -47.67 -27.48 -5.99
C GLU A 95 -49.09 -27.35 -5.41
N ILE A 96 -49.67 -26.13 -5.39
CA ILE A 96 -51.03 -25.91 -4.87
C ILE A 96 -52.08 -26.11 -5.96
N ASN A 97 -51.89 -25.51 -7.14
CA ASN A 97 -52.86 -25.50 -8.23
C ASN A 97 -52.67 -26.66 -9.23
N GLY A 98 -51.56 -27.39 -9.15
CA GLY A 98 -51.16 -28.44 -10.07
C GLY A 98 -50.47 -27.93 -11.33
N TYR A 99 -49.74 -28.82 -12.02
CA TYR A 99 -49.01 -28.52 -13.26
C TYR A 99 -49.89 -28.56 -14.54
N GLY A 100 -51.17 -28.18 -14.44
CA GLY A 100 -52.13 -28.24 -15.56
C GLY A 100 -52.89 -29.57 -15.73
N ASP A 101 -52.55 -30.59 -14.95
CA ASP A 101 -53.28 -31.86 -14.85
C ASP A 101 -54.08 -31.89 -13.53
N ALA A 102 -55.30 -32.46 -13.53
CA ALA A 102 -56.19 -32.52 -12.35
C ALA A 102 -55.68 -33.42 -11.19
N SER A 103 -54.41 -33.83 -11.21
CA SER A 103 -53.75 -34.63 -10.17
C SER A 103 -52.82 -33.76 -9.34
N GLY A 104 -53.05 -33.69 -8.03
CA GLY A 104 -52.18 -32.98 -7.08
C GLY A 104 -52.69 -31.64 -6.58
N GLN A 105 -53.89 -31.19 -7.01
CA GLN A 105 -54.52 -29.98 -6.48
C GLN A 105 -54.82 -30.11 -4.99
N SER A 106 -54.50 -29.06 -4.22
CA SER A 106 -55.00 -28.95 -2.85
C SER A 106 -56.52 -28.80 -2.88
N ASP A 107 -57.24 -29.67 -2.17
CA ASP A 107 -58.70 -29.62 -2.10
C ASP A 107 -59.20 -28.39 -1.31
N SER A 108 -58.34 -27.76 -0.49
CA SER A 108 -58.71 -26.67 0.42
C SER A 108 -57.99 -25.34 0.17
N HIS A 109 -56.86 -25.32 -0.56
CA HIS A 109 -56.07 -24.10 -0.80
C HIS A 109 -55.98 -23.81 -2.30
N VAL A 110 -55.94 -22.53 -2.66
CA VAL A 110 -55.76 -22.09 -4.05
C VAL A 110 -54.70 -21.01 -4.10
N ALA A 111 -53.67 -21.19 -4.93
CA ALA A 111 -52.63 -20.20 -5.12
C ALA A 111 -53.09 -19.13 -6.11
N ILE A 112 -52.84 -17.88 -5.74
CA ILE A 112 -53.08 -16.69 -6.55
C ILE A 112 -51.72 -16.02 -6.71
N HIS A 113 -51.07 -16.23 -7.85
CA HIS A 113 -49.72 -15.76 -8.09
C HIS A 113 -49.74 -14.44 -8.85
N ILE A 114 -49.27 -13.38 -8.20
CA ILE A 114 -49.05 -12.06 -8.78
C ILE A 114 -47.56 -11.89 -8.97
N SER A 115 -47.17 -11.93 -10.23
CA SER A 115 -45.78 -11.95 -10.64
C SER A 115 -45.23 -10.57 -10.91
N ARG A 116 -43.95 -10.49 -11.25
CA ARG A 116 -43.33 -9.23 -11.66
C ARG A 116 -43.87 -8.66 -12.98
N SER A 117 -44.46 -9.48 -13.84
CA SER A 117 -44.99 -9.04 -15.14
C SER A 117 -46.43 -8.50 -15.05
N ASN A 118 -47.13 -8.75 -13.94
CA ASN A 118 -48.49 -8.26 -13.68
C ASN A 118 -48.47 -6.79 -13.22
N THR A 119 -48.18 -5.88 -14.15
CA THR A 119 -47.99 -4.46 -13.83
C THR A 119 -49.27 -3.64 -13.87
N LYS A 120 -50.36 -4.19 -14.44
CA LYS A 120 -51.66 -3.52 -14.51
C LYS A 120 -52.58 -3.95 -13.38
N LEU A 121 -53.25 -2.96 -12.82
CA LEU A 121 -54.20 -3.12 -11.73
C LEU A 121 -55.41 -4.00 -12.11
N ASP A 122 -55.90 -3.86 -13.34
CA ASP A 122 -57.00 -4.67 -13.87
C ASP A 122 -56.62 -6.16 -13.98
N GLU A 123 -55.39 -6.45 -14.43
CA GLU A 123 -54.84 -7.82 -14.50
C GLU A 123 -54.71 -8.44 -13.10
N ILE A 124 -54.28 -7.66 -12.09
CA ILE A 124 -54.20 -8.12 -10.70
C ILE A 124 -55.60 -8.46 -10.15
N LEU A 125 -56.60 -7.62 -10.44
CA LEU A 125 -57.98 -7.87 -10.02
C LEU A 125 -58.59 -9.08 -10.73
N GLU A 126 -58.28 -9.29 -12.01
CA GLU A 126 -58.66 -10.49 -12.77
C GLU A 126 -58.14 -11.75 -12.08
N ILE A 127 -56.84 -11.79 -11.81
CA ILE A 127 -56.16 -12.92 -11.15
C ILE A 127 -56.76 -13.22 -9.76
N LEU A 128 -57.13 -12.18 -9.00
CA LEU A 128 -57.75 -12.32 -7.69
C LEU A 128 -59.16 -12.94 -7.75
N HIS A 129 -59.92 -12.68 -8.81
CA HIS A 129 -61.32 -13.08 -8.94
C HIS A 129 -61.53 -14.36 -9.76
N GLU A 130 -60.62 -14.70 -10.68
CA GLU A 130 -60.70 -15.87 -11.56
C GLU A 130 -61.00 -17.19 -10.82
N PRO A 131 -60.34 -17.54 -9.69
CA PRO A 131 -60.52 -18.86 -9.07
C PRO A 131 -61.87 -19.10 -8.37
N ILE A 132 -62.67 -18.05 -8.20
CA ILE A 132 -64.02 -18.09 -7.62
C ILE A 132 -65.11 -17.68 -8.62
N ASP A 133 -64.77 -17.42 -9.89
CA ASP A 133 -65.69 -17.07 -10.98
C ASP A 133 -66.63 -15.90 -10.61
N LYS A 134 -66.05 -14.84 -10.00
CA LYS A 134 -66.77 -13.63 -9.56
C LYS A 134 -66.45 -12.46 -10.49
N GLU A 135 -67.46 -11.79 -11.03
CA GLU A 135 -67.25 -10.58 -11.83
C GLU A 135 -66.71 -9.43 -10.95
N TYR A 136 -65.76 -8.66 -11.48
CA TYR A 136 -65.27 -7.41 -10.89
C TYR A 136 -65.50 -6.24 -11.85
N GLU A 137 -65.56 -5.02 -11.33
CA GLU A 137 -65.70 -3.82 -12.18
C GLU A 137 -64.36 -3.47 -12.81
N GLU A 138 -64.32 -3.29 -14.14
CA GLU A 138 -63.12 -2.85 -14.88
C GLU A 138 -62.62 -1.52 -14.31
N VAL A 139 -61.33 -1.48 -13.99
CA VAL A 139 -60.66 -0.32 -13.38
C VAL A 139 -59.87 0.42 -14.45
N GLY A 140 -59.73 1.75 -14.31
CA GLY A 140 -58.91 2.55 -15.21
C GLY A 140 -57.43 2.15 -15.17
N SER A 141 -56.74 2.27 -16.30
CA SER A 141 -55.29 2.08 -16.41
C SER A 141 -54.56 3.42 -16.34
N ILE A 142 -53.44 3.47 -15.59
CA ILE A 142 -52.55 4.65 -15.52
C ILE A 142 -51.96 4.99 -16.91
N GLY A 143 -51.80 3.98 -17.77
CA GLY A 143 -51.30 4.16 -19.14
C GLY A 143 -52.20 5.01 -20.03
N ASP A 144 -53.50 5.08 -19.70
CA ASP A 144 -54.50 5.79 -20.50
C ASP A 144 -54.84 7.20 -19.95
N LEU A 145 -54.21 7.59 -18.84
CA LEU A 145 -54.42 8.88 -18.21
C LEU A 145 -53.51 9.97 -18.80
N ASP A 146 -54.01 11.21 -18.88
CA ASP A 146 -53.17 12.38 -19.18
C ASP A 146 -52.40 12.80 -17.91
N PRO A 147 -51.05 12.75 -17.90
CA PRO A 147 -50.25 13.09 -16.72
C PRO A 147 -50.52 14.50 -16.16
N GLU A 148 -50.83 15.47 -17.02
CA GLU A 148 -51.11 16.84 -16.59
C GLU A 148 -52.45 16.93 -15.85
N ASP A 149 -53.50 16.31 -16.41
CA ASP A 149 -54.83 16.29 -15.81
C ASP A 149 -54.83 15.56 -14.46
N VAL A 150 -54.06 14.47 -14.34
CA VAL A 150 -53.90 13.72 -13.09
C VAL A 150 -53.14 14.51 -12.04
N ALA A 151 -52.04 15.16 -12.41
CA ALA A 151 -51.28 16.01 -11.49
C ALA A 151 -52.16 17.18 -10.98
N ASP A 152 -52.93 17.82 -11.86
CA ASP A 152 -53.87 18.88 -11.50
C ASP A 152 -54.98 18.37 -10.58
N PHE A 153 -55.51 17.18 -10.83
CA PHE A 153 -56.48 16.52 -9.96
C PHE A 153 -55.91 16.26 -8.56
N ILE A 154 -54.68 15.73 -8.47
CA ILE A 154 -54.01 15.44 -7.19
C ILE A 154 -53.77 16.74 -6.41
N VAL A 155 -53.22 17.78 -7.04
CA VAL A 155 -52.97 19.08 -6.40
C VAL A 155 -54.26 19.69 -5.86
N GLN A 156 -55.33 19.69 -6.66
CA GLN A 156 -56.65 20.19 -6.22
C GLN A 156 -57.25 19.32 -5.11
N GLY A 157 -57.09 18.00 -5.19
CA GLY A 157 -57.56 17.05 -4.19
C GLY A 157 -56.88 17.23 -2.85
N LEU A 158 -55.56 17.45 -2.83
CA LEU A 158 -54.79 17.75 -1.62
C LEU A 158 -55.29 19.03 -0.94
N LEU A 159 -55.48 20.11 -1.72
CA LEU A 159 -56.00 21.38 -1.23
C LEU A 159 -57.44 21.29 -0.72
N THR A 160 -58.27 20.45 -1.33
CA THR A 160 -59.71 20.36 -1.03
C THR A 160 -59.99 19.43 0.15
N PHE A 161 -59.35 18.26 0.19
CA PHE A 161 -59.70 17.19 1.13
C PHE A 161 -58.71 17.02 2.28
N TYR A 162 -57.43 17.33 2.06
CA TYR A 162 -56.35 17.05 3.02
C TYR A 162 -55.84 18.29 3.76
N LYS A 163 -56.06 19.48 3.20
CA LYS A 163 -55.79 20.76 3.87
C LYS A 163 -56.38 20.81 5.29
N ASN A 164 -55.51 21.03 6.29
CA ASN A 164 -55.84 21.07 7.72
C ASN A 164 -56.35 19.75 8.36
N ARG A 165 -56.12 18.59 7.74
CA ARG A 165 -56.46 17.27 8.31
C ARG A 165 -55.24 16.48 8.77
N GLY A 166 -55.44 15.61 9.75
CA GLY A 166 -54.43 14.64 10.21
C GLY A 166 -53.09 15.26 10.58
N GLN A 167 -52.01 14.62 10.13
CA GLN A 167 -50.62 15.07 10.31
C GLN A 167 -50.26 16.28 9.43
N LEU A 168 -51.05 16.60 8.40
CA LEU A 168 -50.88 17.80 7.56
C LEU A 168 -51.47 19.07 8.20
N LYS A 169 -51.97 18.96 9.44
CA LYS A 169 -52.54 20.09 10.19
C LYS A 169 -51.42 21.00 10.70
N GLY A 170 -51.30 22.19 10.11
CA GLY A 170 -50.24 23.15 10.43
C GLY A 170 -49.05 23.13 9.47
N PHE A 171 -49.07 22.23 8.48
CA PHE A 171 -48.19 22.28 7.33
C PHE A 171 -48.69 23.34 6.33
N GLU A 172 -47.80 24.16 5.78
CA GLU A 172 -48.13 25.20 4.79
C GLU A 172 -48.33 24.57 3.39
N LEU A 173 -49.34 23.71 3.27
CA LEU A 173 -49.61 22.91 2.05
C LEU A 173 -49.83 23.78 0.81
N GLU A 174 -50.44 24.96 0.95
CA GLU A 174 -50.65 25.88 -0.18
C GLU A 174 -49.32 26.35 -0.77
N LYS A 175 -48.38 26.69 0.10
CA LYS A 175 -47.08 27.20 -0.30
C LYS A 175 -46.20 26.09 -0.88
N PHE A 176 -46.37 24.86 -0.38
CA PHE A 176 -45.70 23.68 -0.91
C PHE A 176 -46.15 23.32 -2.34
N LEU A 177 -47.42 23.57 -2.66
CA LEU A 177 -48.04 23.24 -3.97
C LEU A 177 -48.01 24.41 -4.98
N GLU A 178 -47.32 25.52 -4.68
CA GLU A 178 -47.21 26.66 -5.61
C GLU A 178 -46.21 26.36 -6.76
N ASP A 179 -46.61 26.70 -7.99
CA ASP A 179 -45.72 26.62 -9.16
C ASP A 179 -44.74 27.81 -9.17
N PHE A 180 -43.44 27.53 -9.36
CA PHE A 180 -42.40 28.55 -9.43
C PHE A 180 -41.71 28.53 -10.80
N ASP A 181 -41.72 29.66 -11.52
CA ASP A 181 -41.18 29.84 -12.89
C ASP A 181 -39.69 29.45 -13.11
N SER A 182 -38.94 29.06 -12.07
CA SER A 182 -37.51 28.76 -12.15
C SER A 182 -37.04 27.54 -11.34
N LYS A 183 -37.94 26.70 -10.80
CA LYS A 183 -37.58 25.51 -9.99
C LYS A 183 -38.58 24.38 -10.25
N THR A 184 -38.14 23.13 -10.14
CA THR A 184 -39.00 21.93 -10.24
C THR A 184 -40.12 22.02 -9.21
N SER A 185 -41.37 22.19 -9.65
CA SER A 185 -42.53 22.26 -8.78
C SER A 185 -43.07 20.87 -8.43
N PHE A 186 -43.88 20.75 -7.38
CA PHE A 186 -44.54 19.49 -7.03
C PHE A 186 -45.39 18.94 -8.19
N ARG A 187 -46.07 19.83 -8.93
CA ARG A 187 -46.84 19.46 -10.12
C ARG A 187 -45.93 18.88 -11.21
N ASP A 188 -44.80 19.53 -11.48
CA ASP A 188 -43.85 19.07 -12.51
C ASP A 188 -43.26 17.70 -12.15
N ILE A 189 -42.92 17.47 -10.88
CA ILE A 189 -42.43 16.16 -10.41
C ILE A 189 -43.48 15.07 -10.65
N LEU A 190 -44.75 15.31 -10.32
CA LEU A 190 -45.82 14.35 -10.58
C LEU A 190 -45.97 14.05 -12.08
N VAL A 191 -45.93 15.08 -12.93
CA VAL A 191 -46.04 14.92 -14.39
C VAL A 191 -44.86 14.12 -14.94
N ASP A 192 -43.63 14.45 -14.52
CA ASP A 192 -42.41 13.76 -14.97
C ASP A 192 -42.41 12.30 -14.50
N ASN A 193 -42.75 12.03 -13.25
CA ASN A 193 -42.80 10.67 -12.70
C ASN A 193 -43.89 9.81 -13.38
N LEU A 194 -45.09 10.37 -13.60
CA LEU A 194 -46.15 9.69 -14.36
C LEU A 194 -45.74 9.42 -15.82
N THR A 195 -45.09 10.38 -16.47
CA THR A 195 -44.60 10.22 -17.85
C THR A 195 -43.50 9.16 -17.95
N ASN A 196 -42.57 9.15 -16.99
CA ASN A 196 -41.50 8.16 -16.91
C ASN A 196 -42.07 6.76 -16.67
N TYR A 197 -43.09 6.64 -15.81
CA TYR A 197 -43.79 5.38 -15.63
C TYR A 197 -44.49 4.92 -16.91
N GLN A 198 -45.26 5.78 -17.59
CA GLN A 198 -45.93 5.40 -18.84
C GLN A 198 -44.93 4.87 -19.88
N LYS A 199 -43.76 5.50 -20.01
CA LYS A 199 -42.67 5.02 -20.88
C LYS A 199 -42.05 3.70 -20.41
N ALA A 200 -41.99 3.47 -19.09
CA ALA A 200 -41.47 2.24 -18.52
C ALA A 200 -42.43 1.07 -18.71
N VAL A 201 -43.75 1.30 -18.60
CA VAL A 201 -44.82 0.32 -18.89
C VAL A 201 -44.76 -0.16 -20.34
N GLU A 202 -44.40 0.71 -21.28
CA GLU A 202 -44.23 0.35 -22.70
C GLU A 202 -42.97 -0.51 -22.99
N GLN A 203 -42.05 -0.67 -22.03
CA GLN A 203 -40.81 -1.46 -22.18
C GLN A 203 -40.91 -2.77 -21.39
N GLU A 204 -41.10 -3.90 -22.09
CA GLU A 204 -41.06 -5.23 -21.48
C GLU A 204 -39.71 -5.49 -20.79
N GLY A 205 -39.75 -5.97 -19.53
CA GLY A 205 -38.59 -6.50 -18.81
C GLY A 205 -37.77 -5.50 -17.95
N LYS A 206 -38.24 -4.26 -17.74
CA LYS A 206 -37.65 -3.35 -16.73
C LYS A 206 -38.46 -3.33 -15.44
N GLU A 207 -37.78 -3.15 -14.31
CA GLU A 207 -38.38 -2.92 -13.00
C GLU A 207 -39.20 -1.62 -13.04
N GLN A 208 -40.51 -1.74 -12.85
CA GLN A 208 -41.45 -0.63 -12.98
C GLN A 208 -41.96 -0.25 -11.60
N ALA A 209 -41.13 0.46 -10.83
CA ALA A 209 -41.57 1.11 -9.59
C ALA A 209 -42.12 2.50 -9.91
N ILE A 210 -43.39 2.77 -9.58
CA ILE A 210 -43.91 4.15 -9.53
C ILE A 210 -43.67 4.71 -8.15
N ASP A 211 -42.61 5.50 -8.01
CA ASP A 211 -42.57 6.49 -6.94
C ASP A 211 -43.03 7.83 -7.50
N LEU A 212 -44.33 8.12 -7.31
CA LEU A 212 -44.92 9.40 -7.73
C LEU A 212 -44.25 10.57 -7.03
N PHE A 213 -43.81 10.35 -5.79
CA PHE A 213 -43.29 11.38 -4.93
C PHE A 213 -42.34 10.79 -3.88
N THR A 214 -41.04 11.03 -4.03
CA THR A 214 -39.99 10.47 -3.16
C THR A 214 -39.62 11.41 -2.00
N ARG A 215 -38.80 10.90 -1.06
CA ARG A 215 -38.29 11.70 0.06
C ARG A 215 -37.25 12.73 -0.41
N GLU A 216 -36.52 12.42 -1.46
CA GLU A 216 -35.60 13.37 -2.12
C GLU A 216 -36.41 14.50 -2.77
N ASP A 217 -37.48 14.18 -3.52
CA ASP A 217 -38.39 15.18 -4.10
C ASP A 217 -38.99 16.09 -3.01
N TYR A 218 -39.45 15.50 -1.91
CA TYR A 218 -39.95 16.25 -0.75
C TYR A 218 -38.89 17.19 -0.19
N SER A 219 -37.66 16.71 -0.01
CA SER A 219 -36.54 17.48 0.53
C SER A 219 -36.15 18.63 -0.40
N ASP A 220 -36.16 18.40 -1.71
CA ASP A 220 -35.82 19.36 -2.75
C ASP A 220 -36.87 20.47 -2.87
N ILE A 221 -38.16 20.12 -2.81
CA ILE A 221 -39.24 21.10 -2.74
C ILE A 221 -39.16 21.87 -1.42
N CYS A 222 -38.92 21.21 -0.29
CA CYS A 222 -38.83 21.87 1.01
C CYS A 222 -37.65 22.84 1.08
N PHE A 223 -36.48 22.46 0.56
CA PHE A 223 -35.36 23.38 0.39
C PHE A 223 -35.72 24.54 -0.54
N SER A 224 -36.43 24.26 -1.63
CA SER A 224 -36.78 25.26 -2.61
C SER A 224 -37.77 26.31 -2.11
N VAL A 225 -38.73 25.91 -1.28
CA VAL A 225 -39.87 26.71 -0.80
C VAL A 225 -39.66 27.27 0.62
N PHE A 226 -39.02 26.49 1.49
CA PHE A 226 -38.81 26.81 2.90
C PHE A 226 -37.34 27.06 3.27
N ALA A 227 -36.40 26.85 2.35
CA ALA A 227 -34.94 26.93 2.59
C ALA A 227 -34.44 25.98 3.69
N ASP A 228 -35.17 24.88 3.91
CA ASP A 228 -34.90 23.87 4.93
C ASP A 228 -35.26 22.49 4.36
N THR A 229 -34.27 21.62 4.22
CA THR A 229 -34.44 20.24 3.70
C THR A 229 -35.15 19.33 4.70
N GLN A 230 -35.23 19.69 5.98
CA GLN A 230 -35.88 18.92 7.03
C GLN A 230 -37.15 19.60 7.58
N TYR A 231 -37.76 20.48 6.79
CA TYR A 231 -38.97 21.16 7.20
C TYR A 231 -40.10 20.15 7.45
N GLN A 232 -40.47 19.95 8.72
CA GLN A 232 -41.54 19.05 9.18
C GLN A 232 -41.50 17.66 8.51
N THR A 233 -40.36 16.97 8.57
CA THR A 233 -40.13 15.64 7.94
C THR A 233 -41.21 14.59 8.22
N ASP A 234 -41.85 14.66 9.39
CA ASP A 234 -42.95 13.75 9.78
C ASP A 234 -44.21 13.88 8.90
N THR A 235 -44.29 14.91 8.05
CA THR A 235 -45.44 15.15 7.15
C THR A 235 -45.30 14.47 5.79
N TYR A 236 -44.09 14.07 5.40
CA TYR A 236 -43.83 13.38 4.12
C TYR A 236 -44.66 12.09 3.97
N PRO A 237 -44.71 11.15 4.95
CA PRO A 237 -45.50 9.93 4.81
C PRO A 237 -47.00 10.23 4.63
N ALA A 238 -47.53 11.23 5.34
CA ALA A 238 -48.93 11.63 5.23
C ALA A 238 -49.26 12.25 3.87
N LEU A 239 -48.33 13.02 3.29
CA LEU A 239 -48.49 13.63 1.98
C LEU A 239 -48.40 12.58 0.87
N ARG A 240 -47.39 11.69 0.92
CA ARG A 240 -47.23 10.56 -0.02
C ARG A 240 -48.50 9.70 -0.04
N ARG A 241 -49.02 9.32 1.12
CA ARG A 241 -50.27 8.55 1.22
C ARG A 241 -51.48 9.29 0.64
N ALA A 242 -51.59 10.59 0.87
CA ALA A 242 -52.68 11.39 0.32
C ALA A 242 -52.63 11.46 -1.22
N VAL A 243 -51.43 11.55 -1.79
CA VAL A 243 -51.19 11.49 -3.25
C VAL A 243 -51.62 10.15 -3.81
N HIS A 244 -51.16 9.04 -3.20
CA HIS A 244 -51.55 7.68 -3.62
C HIS A 244 -53.06 7.48 -3.56
N ASN A 245 -53.71 7.84 -2.45
CA ASN A 245 -55.17 7.73 -2.32
C ASN A 245 -55.92 8.50 -3.41
N LEU A 246 -55.47 9.70 -3.77
CA LEU A 246 -56.11 10.50 -4.82
C LEU A 246 -55.95 9.84 -6.20
N LEU A 247 -54.78 9.26 -6.48
CA LEU A 247 -54.57 8.52 -7.72
C LEU A 247 -55.45 7.25 -7.77
N THR A 248 -55.48 6.44 -6.72
CA THR A 248 -56.27 5.21 -6.63
C THR A 248 -57.77 5.47 -6.82
N ASN A 249 -58.28 6.55 -6.22
CA ASN A 249 -59.67 6.99 -6.44
C ASN A 249 -59.94 7.44 -7.88
N ASN A 250 -58.97 8.08 -8.54
CA ASN A 250 -59.09 8.49 -9.94
C ASN A 250 -59.18 7.26 -10.87
N LEU A 251 -58.45 6.19 -10.52
CA LEU A 251 -58.48 4.92 -11.26
C LEU A 251 -59.78 4.13 -11.05
N GLY A 252 -60.63 4.50 -10.08
CA GLY A 252 -61.91 3.83 -9.81
C GLY A 252 -61.87 2.84 -8.65
N ILE A 253 -60.77 2.79 -7.89
CA ILE A 253 -60.68 1.97 -6.67
C ILE A 253 -60.97 2.86 -5.47
N GLU A 254 -62.19 2.78 -4.95
CA GLU A 254 -62.58 3.55 -3.77
C GLU A 254 -62.14 2.89 -2.45
N ASN A 255 -62.03 1.54 -2.41
CA ASN A 255 -61.67 0.78 -1.20
C ASN A 255 -61.07 -0.61 -1.51
N PHE A 256 -59.80 -0.66 -1.90
CA PHE A 256 -59.11 -1.92 -2.19
C PHE A 256 -59.09 -2.89 -1.00
N LYS A 257 -58.85 -2.38 0.21
CA LYS A 257 -58.86 -3.18 1.46
C LYS A 257 -60.20 -3.90 1.64
N GLY A 258 -61.31 -3.18 1.51
CA GLY A 258 -62.65 -3.78 1.63
C GLY A 258 -62.93 -4.82 0.55
N GLN A 259 -62.42 -4.63 -0.67
CA GLN A 259 -62.54 -5.64 -1.72
C GLN A 259 -61.81 -6.94 -1.38
N LEU A 260 -60.60 -6.86 -0.78
CA LEU A 260 -59.88 -8.04 -0.32
C LEU A 260 -60.59 -8.76 0.83
N GLU A 261 -61.23 -8.03 1.76
CA GLU A 261 -62.06 -8.61 2.83
C GLU A 261 -63.27 -9.36 2.24
N GLU A 262 -64.03 -8.73 1.34
CA GLU A 262 -65.18 -9.36 0.65
C GLU A 262 -64.76 -10.57 -0.20
N LEU A 263 -63.59 -10.49 -0.82
CA LEU A 263 -63.03 -11.57 -1.61
C LEU A 263 -62.66 -12.75 -0.72
N SER A 264 -62.04 -12.49 0.42
CA SER A 264 -61.69 -13.52 1.40
C SER A 264 -62.90 -14.31 1.88
N ASP A 265 -63.99 -13.61 2.22
CA ASP A 265 -65.26 -14.24 2.61
C ASP A 265 -65.82 -15.12 1.47
N ALA A 266 -65.75 -14.66 0.23
CA ALA A 266 -66.19 -15.42 -0.94
C ALA A 266 -65.36 -16.71 -1.16
N TYR A 267 -64.04 -16.67 -0.95
CA TYR A 267 -63.21 -17.87 -0.98
C TYR A 267 -63.63 -18.88 0.10
N VAL A 268 -63.86 -18.42 1.32
CA VAL A 268 -64.31 -19.28 2.44
C VAL A 268 -65.69 -19.89 2.15
N GLU A 269 -66.61 -19.12 1.56
CA GLU A 269 -67.92 -19.62 1.11
C GLU A 269 -67.78 -20.70 0.01
N ALA A 270 -66.79 -20.56 -0.87
CA ALA A 270 -66.43 -21.56 -1.88
C ALA A 270 -65.67 -22.77 -1.30
N GLY A 271 -65.40 -22.79 0.00
CA GLY A 271 -64.66 -23.87 0.68
C GLY A 271 -63.16 -23.86 0.40
N LYS A 272 -62.61 -22.74 -0.05
CA LYS A 272 -61.22 -22.55 -0.44
C LYS A 272 -60.54 -21.53 0.48
N ARG A 273 -59.24 -21.70 0.71
CA ARG A 273 -58.38 -20.70 1.34
C ARG A 273 -57.42 -20.12 0.30
N PRO A 274 -57.42 -18.80 0.09
CA PRO A 274 -56.55 -18.16 -0.89
C PRO A 274 -55.11 -18.04 -0.36
N VAL A 275 -54.15 -18.50 -1.15
CA VAL A 275 -52.71 -18.31 -0.94
C VAL A 275 -52.24 -17.23 -1.91
N LEU A 276 -52.13 -16.00 -1.43
CA LEU A 276 -51.69 -14.85 -2.23
C LEU A 276 -50.16 -14.84 -2.30
N ILE A 277 -49.61 -15.12 -3.48
CA ILE A 277 -48.16 -15.13 -3.73
C ILE A 277 -47.81 -13.85 -4.47
N CYS A 278 -47.17 -12.92 -3.78
CA CYS A 278 -46.63 -11.69 -4.36
C CYS A 278 -45.11 -11.87 -4.54
N GLU A 279 -44.69 -12.20 -5.75
CA GLU A 279 -43.29 -12.49 -6.08
C GLU A 279 -42.34 -11.34 -5.73
N ASP A 280 -42.80 -10.13 -5.99
CA ASP A 280 -42.10 -8.88 -5.72
C ASP A 280 -43.12 -7.84 -5.26
N LEU A 281 -42.95 -7.31 -4.05
CA LEU A 281 -43.87 -6.29 -3.52
C LEU A 281 -43.83 -4.99 -4.34
N THR A 282 -42.76 -4.74 -5.08
CA THR A 282 -42.67 -3.56 -5.96
C THR A 282 -43.67 -3.61 -7.12
N THR A 283 -44.14 -4.81 -7.52
CA THR A 283 -45.20 -4.99 -8.54
C THR A 283 -46.46 -4.18 -8.22
N PHE A 284 -46.83 -4.08 -6.94
CA PHE A 284 -48.09 -3.44 -6.53
C PHE A 284 -48.07 -1.92 -6.56
N ASN A 285 -46.95 -1.27 -6.93
CA ASN A 285 -46.85 0.15 -7.24
C ASN A 285 -47.75 1.05 -6.35
N VAL A 286 -48.86 1.54 -6.89
CA VAL A 286 -49.79 2.49 -6.25
C VAL A 286 -50.63 1.85 -5.12
N LEU A 287 -50.87 0.54 -5.17
CA LEU A 287 -51.61 -0.22 -4.17
C LEU A 287 -50.75 -0.81 -3.06
N LYS A 288 -49.43 -0.66 -3.15
CA LYS A 288 -48.47 -1.25 -2.20
C LYS A 288 -48.80 -0.91 -0.75
N ASP A 289 -49.12 0.35 -0.46
CA ASP A 289 -49.41 0.80 0.91
C ASP A 289 -50.74 0.24 1.43
N ASP A 290 -51.79 0.21 0.60
CA ASP A 290 -53.11 -0.34 0.98
C ASP A 290 -53.05 -1.87 1.14
N LEU A 291 -52.26 -2.55 0.31
CA LEU A 291 -52.00 -3.98 0.41
C LEU A 291 -51.23 -4.28 1.70
N LEU A 292 -50.13 -3.57 1.99
CA LEU A 292 -49.37 -3.76 3.23
C LEU A 292 -50.24 -3.52 4.47
N ASP A 293 -51.05 -2.45 4.47
CA ASP A 293 -51.98 -2.15 5.57
C ASP A 293 -53.03 -3.24 5.78
N HIS A 294 -53.54 -3.86 4.71
CA HIS A 294 -54.44 -5.00 4.80
C HIS A 294 -53.72 -6.25 5.32
N ILE A 295 -52.56 -6.57 4.74
CA ILE A 295 -51.73 -7.74 5.10
C ILE A 295 -51.41 -7.73 6.60
N PHE A 296 -51.00 -6.59 7.17
CA PHE A 296 -50.58 -6.49 8.57
C PHE A 296 -51.73 -6.32 9.57
N ASP A 297 -52.96 -6.12 9.10
CA ASP A 297 -54.18 -6.23 9.91
C ASP A 297 -54.65 -7.68 9.95
N LEU A 298 -53.99 -8.49 10.79
CA LEU A 298 -54.10 -9.96 10.75
C LEU A 298 -55.54 -10.47 10.91
N SER A 299 -56.41 -9.77 11.65
CA SER A 299 -57.79 -10.17 11.89
C SER A 299 -58.79 -9.74 10.80
N SER A 300 -58.33 -9.12 9.71
CA SER A 300 -59.21 -8.55 8.69
C SER A 300 -59.70 -9.56 7.65
N SER A 301 -58.98 -10.66 7.40
CA SER A 301 -59.32 -11.65 6.37
C SER A 301 -58.66 -13.02 6.62
N HIS A 302 -58.81 -13.93 5.67
CA HIS A 302 -58.43 -15.35 5.75
C HIS A 302 -57.42 -15.78 4.67
N PHE A 303 -56.38 -14.98 4.41
CA PHE A 303 -55.33 -15.29 3.43
C PHE A 303 -54.07 -15.91 4.05
N ASP A 304 -53.43 -16.80 3.30
CA ASP A 304 -51.99 -17.04 3.46
C ASP A 304 -51.24 -16.18 2.45
N ILE A 305 -50.30 -15.36 2.90
CA ILE A 305 -49.70 -14.32 2.07
C ILE A 305 -48.19 -14.53 2.03
N VAL A 306 -47.67 -14.80 0.84
CA VAL A 306 -46.22 -14.95 0.58
C VAL A 306 -45.73 -13.68 -0.10
N LEU A 307 -44.77 -13.00 0.52
CA LEU A 307 -44.19 -11.74 0.03
C LEU A 307 -42.71 -11.92 -0.29
N GLY A 308 -42.32 -11.72 -1.54
CA GLY A 308 -40.92 -11.66 -1.95
C GLY A 308 -40.37 -10.24 -1.86
N TRP A 309 -39.22 -10.07 -1.20
CA TRP A 309 -38.48 -8.80 -1.12
C TRP A 309 -37.04 -8.94 -1.63
N THR A 310 -36.51 -7.88 -2.22
CA THR A 310 -35.07 -7.74 -2.45
C THR A 310 -34.38 -7.17 -1.20
N SER A 311 -33.11 -7.52 -0.96
CA SER A 311 -32.38 -7.00 0.20
C SER A 311 -32.21 -5.47 0.14
N GLY A 312 -32.13 -4.89 -1.07
CA GLY A 312 -32.09 -3.44 -1.27
C GLY A 312 -33.39 -2.76 -0.84
N TRP A 313 -34.54 -3.31 -1.25
CA TRP A 313 -35.84 -2.78 -0.87
C TRP A 313 -36.05 -2.73 0.65
N GLU A 314 -35.66 -3.80 1.36
CA GLU A 314 -35.77 -3.89 2.82
C GLU A 314 -34.99 -2.77 3.52
N ARG A 315 -33.77 -2.47 3.05
CA ARG A 315 -32.90 -1.43 3.65
C ARG A 315 -33.43 -0.01 3.44
N GLU A 316 -34.09 0.24 2.31
CA GLU A 316 -34.50 1.59 1.92
C GLU A 316 -35.95 1.94 2.33
N ASN A 317 -36.84 0.95 2.45
CA ASN A 317 -38.28 1.21 2.53
C ASN A 317 -38.96 0.77 3.83
N ILE A 318 -38.28 0.06 4.74
CA ILE A 318 -38.91 -0.43 5.98
C ILE A 318 -39.34 0.70 6.93
N ASP A 319 -38.54 1.77 7.01
CA ASP A 319 -38.83 2.89 7.91
C ASP A 319 -39.99 3.76 7.39
N ASP A 320 -40.24 3.76 6.08
CA ASP A 320 -41.29 4.55 5.43
C ASP A 320 -42.61 3.77 5.25
N ALA A 321 -42.58 2.43 5.18
CA ALA A 321 -43.75 1.59 4.90
C ALA A 321 -44.74 1.44 6.07
N LEU A 322 -44.27 1.59 7.32
CA LEU A 322 -45.11 1.50 8.52
C LEU A 322 -44.88 2.74 9.36
N SER A 323 -45.89 3.61 9.44
CA SER A 323 -45.84 4.94 10.08
C SER A 323 -45.78 4.92 11.63
N THR A 324 -44.99 4.01 12.22
CA THR A 324 -44.84 3.82 13.67
C THR A 324 -43.40 3.51 14.09
N SER A 325 -42.82 4.41 14.89
CA SER A 325 -41.64 4.33 15.80
C SER A 325 -40.52 3.29 15.56
N ASP A 326 -39.28 3.78 15.46
CA ASP A 326 -37.92 3.22 15.74
C ASP A 326 -37.56 1.73 15.53
N ASP A 327 -38.48 0.81 15.19
CA ASP A 327 -38.16 -0.59 14.84
C ASP A 327 -39.30 -1.29 14.04
N SER A 328 -39.64 -0.75 12.86
CA SER A 328 -40.67 -1.30 11.94
C SER A 328 -40.38 -2.75 11.50
N LEU A 329 -39.10 -3.12 11.37
CA LEU A 329 -38.66 -4.47 11.06
C LEU A 329 -39.06 -5.47 12.16
N SER A 330 -38.81 -5.12 13.44
CA SER A 330 -39.23 -5.95 14.57
C SER A 330 -40.74 -6.12 14.64
N TYR A 331 -41.52 -5.08 14.31
CA TYR A 331 -42.97 -5.14 14.24
C TYR A 331 -43.45 -6.15 13.17
N MET A 332 -42.83 -6.14 11.98
CA MET A 332 -43.15 -7.07 10.89
C MET A 332 -42.78 -8.51 11.25
N LYS A 333 -41.58 -8.73 11.79
CA LYS A 333 -41.11 -10.06 12.23
C LYS A 333 -42.00 -10.66 13.32
N GLN A 334 -42.51 -9.84 14.24
CA GLN A 334 -43.42 -10.32 15.30
C GLN A 334 -44.78 -10.79 14.79
N ARG A 335 -45.23 -10.28 13.63
CA ARG A 335 -46.53 -10.59 13.02
C ARG A 335 -46.45 -11.62 11.90
N SER A 336 -45.27 -11.90 11.35
CA SER A 336 -45.11 -12.93 10.34
C SER A 336 -45.12 -14.33 10.94
N GLN A 337 -45.68 -15.28 10.18
CA GLN A 337 -45.55 -16.72 10.42
C GLN A 337 -44.25 -17.25 9.81
N GLY A 338 -43.71 -16.59 8.78
CA GLY A 338 -42.43 -16.88 8.17
C GLY A 338 -41.59 -15.63 7.90
N TYR A 339 -40.31 -15.68 8.24
CA TYR A 339 -39.29 -14.72 7.83
C TYR A 339 -38.07 -15.50 7.32
N LEU A 340 -37.99 -15.62 6.01
CA LEU A 340 -37.05 -16.47 5.29
C LEU A 340 -36.08 -15.63 4.48
N SER A 341 -34.85 -16.12 4.33
CA SER A 341 -33.80 -15.51 3.52
C SER A 341 -33.16 -16.55 2.61
N MET A 342 -33.01 -16.19 1.34
CA MET A 342 -32.43 -17.05 0.30
C MET A 342 -30.98 -16.70 -0.03
N THR A 343 -30.46 -15.57 0.45
CA THR A 343 -29.08 -15.13 0.21
C THR A 343 -28.39 -14.64 1.46
N ASP A 344 -27.07 -14.77 1.50
CA ASP A 344 -26.23 -14.16 2.53
C ASP A 344 -26.01 -12.66 2.31
N ASP A 345 -25.24 -12.02 3.21
CA ASP A 345 -24.91 -10.60 3.14
C ASP A 345 -23.97 -10.24 1.98
N GLN A 346 -23.39 -11.24 1.31
CA GLN A 346 -22.50 -11.11 0.15
C GLN A 346 -23.23 -11.43 -1.17
N GLY A 347 -24.56 -11.61 -1.14
CA GLY A 347 -25.38 -11.89 -2.31
C GLY A 347 -25.25 -13.31 -2.87
N ARG A 348 -24.77 -14.27 -2.06
CA ARG A 348 -24.67 -15.70 -2.43
C ARG A 348 -25.96 -16.41 -2.09
N ALA A 349 -26.49 -17.22 -3.01
CA ALA A 349 -27.68 -18.02 -2.75
C ALA A 349 -27.37 -19.21 -1.83
N TYR A 350 -28.06 -19.32 -0.69
CA TYR A 350 -27.80 -20.35 0.33
C TYR A 350 -27.89 -21.78 -0.23
N PHE A 351 -28.86 -22.04 -1.11
CA PHE A 351 -29.02 -23.37 -1.71
C PHE A 351 -27.93 -23.73 -2.72
N LEU A 352 -27.16 -22.75 -3.21
CA LEU A 352 -26.01 -22.96 -4.09
C LEU A 352 -24.66 -22.93 -3.34
N GLU A 353 -24.65 -22.75 -2.02
CA GLU A 353 -23.40 -22.86 -1.23
C GLU A 353 -22.82 -24.27 -1.28
N ASP A 354 -23.68 -25.28 -1.40
CA ASP A 354 -23.25 -26.65 -1.58
C ASP A 354 -22.67 -26.84 -2.98
N LYS A 355 -21.45 -27.40 -3.07
CA LYS A 355 -20.76 -27.66 -4.34
C LYS A 355 -21.65 -28.45 -5.29
N SER A 356 -22.36 -29.45 -4.75
CA SER A 356 -23.26 -30.33 -5.50
C SER A 356 -24.46 -29.61 -6.12
N ALA A 357 -24.96 -28.54 -5.49
CA ALA A 357 -26.19 -27.89 -5.93
C ALA A 357 -25.99 -27.05 -7.21
N SER A 358 -24.85 -26.35 -7.33
CA SER A 358 -24.51 -25.61 -8.55
C SER A 358 -24.31 -26.52 -9.76
N LEU A 359 -23.74 -27.71 -9.53
CA LEU A 359 -23.55 -28.75 -10.53
C LEU A 359 -24.87 -29.36 -10.96
N LEU A 360 -25.67 -29.80 -9.99
CA LEU A 360 -27.00 -30.37 -10.21
C LEU A 360 -27.89 -29.42 -11.00
N LEU A 361 -27.80 -28.11 -10.73
CA LEU A 361 -28.50 -27.08 -11.48
C LEU A 361 -28.11 -27.06 -12.95
N VAL A 362 -26.82 -27.07 -13.26
CA VAL A 362 -26.36 -27.07 -14.66
C VAL A 362 -26.67 -28.40 -15.35
N GLU A 363 -26.46 -29.52 -14.67
CA GLU A 363 -26.74 -30.88 -15.15
C GLU A 363 -28.21 -31.03 -15.56
N LYS A 364 -29.16 -30.70 -14.67
CA LYS A 364 -30.60 -30.76 -14.94
C LYS A 364 -31.01 -29.97 -16.19
N TYR A 365 -30.47 -28.77 -16.36
CA TYR A 365 -30.79 -27.96 -17.55
C TYR A 365 -30.17 -28.57 -18.81
N LEU A 366 -28.95 -29.09 -18.74
CA LEU A 366 -28.29 -29.75 -19.87
C LEU A 366 -29.02 -31.03 -20.28
N GLU A 367 -29.43 -31.86 -19.33
CA GLU A 367 -30.22 -33.07 -19.61
C GLU A 367 -31.53 -32.73 -20.33
N ALA A 368 -32.24 -31.71 -19.84
CA ALA A 368 -33.47 -31.23 -20.46
C ALA A 368 -33.22 -30.70 -21.89
N ILE A 369 -32.19 -29.88 -22.09
CA ILE A 369 -31.83 -29.33 -23.41
C ILE A 369 -31.45 -30.46 -24.38
N LYS A 370 -30.60 -31.41 -23.97
CA LYS A 370 -30.16 -32.54 -24.80
C LYS A 370 -31.33 -33.45 -25.17
N LYS A 371 -32.23 -33.76 -24.24
CA LYS A 371 -33.42 -34.60 -24.46
C LYS A 371 -34.36 -34.02 -25.52
N HIS A 372 -34.46 -32.70 -25.61
CA HIS A 372 -35.36 -31.99 -26.54
C HIS A 372 -34.65 -31.47 -27.80
N SER A 373 -33.37 -31.78 -27.98
CA SER A 373 -32.62 -31.48 -29.20
C SER A 373 -32.67 -32.66 -30.18
N GLU A 374 -32.65 -32.38 -31.48
CA GLU A 374 -32.69 -33.40 -32.53
C GLU A 374 -31.28 -33.83 -33.01
N THR A 375 -30.23 -33.21 -32.48
CA THR A 375 -28.85 -33.40 -32.90
C THR A 375 -28.19 -34.61 -32.23
N SER A 376 -27.78 -35.61 -33.03
CA SER A 376 -27.13 -36.84 -32.55
C SER A 376 -25.62 -36.87 -32.85
N THR A 377 -24.88 -35.89 -32.35
CA THR A 377 -23.40 -35.86 -32.46
C THR A 377 -22.80 -36.74 -31.37
N SER A 378 -21.86 -37.63 -31.73
CA SER A 378 -21.13 -38.45 -30.75
C SER A 378 -20.04 -37.61 -30.08
N ILE A 379 -20.09 -37.49 -28.75
CA ILE A 379 -19.17 -36.67 -27.96
C ILE A 379 -18.65 -37.52 -26.79
N PRO A 380 -17.36 -37.38 -26.40
CA PRO A 380 -16.82 -38.11 -25.25
C PRO A 380 -17.36 -37.54 -23.93
N GLU A 381 -18.53 -38.00 -23.47
CA GLU A 381 -19.18 -37.47 -22.25
C GLU A 381 -18.41 -37.80 -20.95
N ASP A 382 -17.70 -38.93 -20.91
CA ASP A 382 -16.95 -39.39 -19.73
C ASP A 382 -15.88 -38.39 -19.26
N GLY A 383 -15.25 -37.65 -20.19
CA GLY A 383 -14.23 -36.65 -19.87
C GLY A 383 -14.76 -35.35 -19.29
N PHE A 384 -16.08 -35.17 -19.36
CA PHE A 384 -16.79 -33.94 -19.06
C PHE A 384 -17.79 -34.17 -17.92
N ASP A 385 -17.59 -35.20 -17.10
CA ASP A 385 -18.47 -35.55 -15.97
C ASP A 385 -19.96 -35.65 -16.41
N ASN A 386 -20.23 -36.12 -17.63
CA ASN A 386 -21.54 -36.15 -18.32
C ASN A 386 -22.23 -34.80 -18.57
N ILE A 387 -21.58 -33.67 -18.23
CA ILE A 387 -22.10 -32.31 -18.40
C ILE A 387 -21.43 -31.54 -19.54
N TYR A 388 -21.04 -32.25 -20.61
CA TYR A 388 -20.47 -31.66 -21.83
C TYR A 388 -21.32 -30.46 -22.33
N PRO A 389 -20.69 -29.31 -22.68
CA PRO A 389 -19.26 -29.10 -22.91
C PRO A 389 -18.45 -28.72 -21.67
N PHE A 390 -19.02 -28.81 -20.47
CA PHE A 390 -18.38 -28.45 -19.20
C PHE A 390 -17.93 -29.69 -18.43
N ASN A 391 -17.18 -29.51 -17.34
CA ASN A 391 -16.98 -30.54 -16.32
C ASN A 391 -17.28 -29.93 -14.94
N GLU A 392 -17.22 -30.72 -13.87
CA GLU A 392 -17.52 -30.25 -12.52
C GLU A 392 -16.63 -29.08 -12.12
N ALA A 393 -15.34 -29.17 -12.45
CA ALA A 393 -14.36 -28.13 -12.17
C ALA A 393 -14.78 -26.78 -12.78
N PHE A 394 -15.20 -26.82 -14.05
CA PHE A 394 -15.61 -25.64 -14.78
C PHE A 394 -16.79 -24.92 -14.12
N VAL A 395 -17.87 -25.65 -13.83
CA VAL A 395 -19.08 -25.05 -13.25
C VAL A 395 -18.78 -24.46 -11.87
N HIS A 396 -18.03 -25.19 -11.04
CA HIS A 396 -17.65 -24.74 -9.71
C HIS A 396 -16.83 -23.46 -9.74
N TYR A 397 -15.77 -23.42 -10.56
CA TYR A 397 -14.90 -22.24 -10.63
C TYR A 397 -15.59 -21.04 -11.27
N VAL A 398 -16.44 -21.25 -12.27
CA VAL A 398 -17.29 -20.18 -12.83
C VAL A 398 -18.18 -19.62 -11.74
N TYR A 399 -18.89 -20.48 -11.01
CA TYR A 399 -19.78 -20.07 -9.91
C TYR A 399 -19.04 -19.26 -8.83
N GLN A 400 -17.85 -19.72 -8.41
CA GLN A 400 -17.03 -19.02 -7.41
C GLN A 400 -16.61 -17.60 -7.85
N ASN A 401 -16.50 -17.37 -9.16
CA ASN A 401 -15.99 -16.11 -9.74
C ASN A 401 -17.10 -15.29 -10.41
N LEU A 402 -18.37 -15.55 -10.10
CA LEU A 402 -19.48 -14.74 -10.63
C LEU A 402 -19.49 -13.33 -10.03
N VAL A 403 -19.59 -12.36 -10.91
CA VAL A 403 -19.64 -10.93 -10.57
C VAL A 403 -20.75 -10.23 -11.35
N GLN A 404 -21.33 -9.20 -10.76
CA GLN A 404 -22.30 -8.33 -11.38
C GLN A 404 -22.13 -6.92 -10.80
N ASP A 405 -22.01 -5.91 -11.68
CA ASP A 405 -21.77 -4.51 -11.30
C ASP A 405 -20.57 -4.30 -10.37
N GLY A 406 -19.55 -5.16 -10.51
CA GLY A 406 -18.31 -5.14 -9.71
C GLY A 406 -18.40 -5.83 -8.35
N ASN A 407 -19.58 -6.32 -7.96
CA ASN A 407 -19.78 -7.08 -6.72
C ASN A 407 -19.87 -8.59 -7.03
N ARG A 408 -19.42 -9.42 -6.09
CA ARG A 408 -19.64 -10.87 -6.20
C ARG A 408 -21.14 -11.15 -6.10
N GLN A 409 -21.71 -11.82 -7.09
CA GLN A 409 -23.13 -12.15 -7.13
C GLN A 409 -23.33 -13.58 -7.62
N GLN A 410 -23.36 -14.51 -6.66
CA GLN A 410 -23.39 -15.95 -6.91
C GLN A 410 -24.83 -16.45 -6.91
N THR A 411 -25.57 -16.12 -7.96
CA THR A 411 -26.99 -16.47 -8.10
C THR A 411 -27.25 -17.40 -9.29
N PRO A 412 -28.31 -18.23 -9.23
CA PRO A 412 -28.71 -19.11 -10.33
C PRO A 412 -28.86 -18.38 -11.66
N ARG A 413 -29.43 -17.16 -11.64
CA ARG A 413 -29.66 -16.36 -12.85
C ARG A 413 -28.35 -15.96 -13.52
N VAL A 414 -27.38 -15.47 -12.75
CA VAL A 414 -26.07 -15.07 -13.30
C VAL A 414 -25.36 -16.28 -13.89
N LEU A 415 -25.35 -17.40 -13.17
CA LEU A 415 -24.76 -18.65 -13.67
C LEU A 415 -25.42 -19.12 -14.98
N LEU A 416 -26.73 -19.34 -14.97
CA LEU A 416 -27.44 -19.97 -16.08
C LEU A 416 -27.61 -19.04 -17.28
N VAL A 417 -28.15 -17.84 -17.06
CA VAL A 417 -28.58 -16.93 -18.15
C VAL A 417 -27.41 -16.16 -18.72
N HIS A 418 -26.49 -15.70 -17.87
CA HIS A 418 -25.40 -14.83 -18.32
C HIS A 418 -24.12 -15.58 -18.68
N VAL A 419 -23.90 -16.79 -18.15
CA VAL A 419 -22.67 -17.57 -18.43
C VAL A 419 -22.94 -18.86 -19.20
N ILE A 420 -23.77 -19.77 -18.66
CA ILE A 420 -23.99 -21.09 -19.28
C ILE A 420 -24.68 -20.96 -20.64
N ALA A 421 -25.76 -20.18 -20.74
CA ALA A 421 -26.44 -19.95 -22.02
C ALA A 421 -25.53 -19.29 -23.06
N ASP A 422 -24.70 -18.32 -22.66
CA ASP A 422 -23.73 -17.66 -23.55
C ASP A 422 -22.63 -18.64 -24.04
N CYS A 423 -22.25 -19.62 -23.22
CA CYS A 423 -21.36 -20.70 -23.65
C CYS A 423 -22.04 -21.70 -24.60
N LEU A 424 -23.29 -22.10 -24.33
CA LEU A 424 -24.02 -23.09 -25.13
C LEU A 424 -24.50 -22.55 -26.49
N THR A 425 -24.74 -21.24 -26.59
CA THR A 425 -25.14 -20.58 -27.85
C THR A 425 -23.94 -20.15 -28.69
N SER A 426 -22.72 -20.19 -28.15
CA SER A 426 -21.49 -19.82 -28.85
C SER A 426 -20.82 -21.01 -29.53
N THR A 427 -20.20 -20.77 -30.69
CA THR A 427 -19.29 -21.74 -31.34
C THR A 427 -17.88 -21.73 -30.75
N ILE A 428 -17.58 -20.78 -29.85
CA ILE A 428 -16.31 -20.66 -29.15
C ILE A 428 -16.32 -21.59 -27.92
N PRO A 429 -15.26 -22.38 -27.68
CA PRO A 429 -15.18 -23.25 -26.51
C PRO A 429 -15.37 -22.51 -25.17
N PRO A 430 -16.00 -23.13 -24.15
CA PRO A 430 -16.36 -22.46 -22.90
C PRO A 430 -15.19 -21.79 -22.17
N PHE A 431 -14.03 -22.45 -22.10
CA PHE A 431 -12.86 -21.91 -21.40
C PHE A 431 -12.31 -20.61 -22.02
N LYS A 432 -12.57 -20.36 -23.32
CA LYS A 432 -12.21 -19.10 -23.99
C LYS A 432 -13.32 -18.07 -23.83
N LYS A 433 -14.57 -18.52 -23.94
CA LYS A 433 -15.75 -17.65 -23.90
C LYS A 433 -15.90 -16.98 -22.54
N VAL A 434 -15.74 -17.73 -21.45
CA VAL A 434 -15.83 -17.23 -20.07
C VAL A 434 -14.83 -16.10 -19.78
N GLU A 435 -13.61 -16.15 -20.34
CA GLU A 435 -12.61 -15.07 -20.11
C GLU A 435 -12.99 -13.72 -20.72
N THR A 436 -13.96 -13.71 -21.63
CA THR A 436 -14.48 -12.49 -22.25
C THR A 436 -15.85 -12.09 -21.69
N ASN A 437 -16.39 -12.87 -20.76
CA ASN A 437 -17.72 -12.66 -20.19
C ASN A 437 -17.63 -11.64 -19.04
N ALA A 438 -18.46 -10.59 -19.10
CA ALA A 438 -18.45 -9.51 -18.11
C ALA A 438 -18.91 -9.94 -16.70
N PHE A 439 -19.58 -11.10 -16.61
CA PHE A 439 -20.12 -11.63 -15.36
C PHE A 439 -19.21 -12.65 -14.67
N VAL A 440 -17.98 -12.88 -15.20
CA VAL A 440 -17.02 -13.81 -14.60
C VAL A 440 -15.67 -13.12 -14.41
N GLU A 441 -15.19 -13.11 -13.17
CA GLU A 441 -13.88 -12.59 -12.83
C GLU A 441 -12.76 -13.53 -13.34
N SER A 442 -11.63 -12.95 -13.75
CA SER A 442 -10.50 -13.72 -14.26
C SER A 442 -9.71 -14.36 -13.12
N ARG A 443 -9.47 -15.67 -13.23
CA ARG A 443 -8.58 -16.42 -12.32
C ARG A 443 -7.13 -16.46 -12.84
N PRO A 444 -6.11 -16.69 -11.99
CA PRO A 444 -4.75 -16.89 -12.45
C PRO A 444 -4.57 -18.26 -13.12
N SER A 445 -3.50 -18.43 -13.89
CA SER A 445 -3.08 -19.72 -14.42
C SER A 445 -2.55 -20.58 -13.29
N VAL A 446 -3.03 -21.82 -13.18
CA VAL A 446 -2.64 -22.79 -12.14
C VAL A 446 -1.51 -23.72 -12.58
N VAL A 447 -1.06 -23.59 -13.83
CA VAL A 447 0.05 -24.33 -14.43
C VAL A 447 1.14 -23.37 -14.89
N SER A 448 2.31 -23.92 -15.23
CA SER A 448 3.48 -23.18 -15.72
C SER A 448 3.12 -22.14 -16.78
N LEU A 449 3.71 -20.94 -16.66
CA LEU A 449 3.57 -19.89 -17.67
C LEU A 449 4.31 -20.20 -18.99
N GLU A 450 5.14 -21.25 -19.01
CA GLU A 450 5.79 -21.76 -20.23
C GLU A 450 4.82 -22.53 -21.14
N GLU A 451 3.68 -22.98 -20.60
CA GLU A 451 2.65 -23.68 -21.39
C GLU A 451 2.04 -22.80 -22.50
N THR A 452 1.37 -23.45 -23.46
CA THR A 452 0.61 -22.71 -24.47
C THR A 452 -0.52 -21.92 -23.80
N GLU A 453 -0.82 -20.71 -24.32
CA GLU A 453 -1.88 -19.87 -23.75
C GLU A 453 -3.25 -20.56 -23.76
N SER A 454 -3.51 -21.42 -24.75
CA SER A 454 -4.76 -22.21 -24.77
C SER A 454 -4.78 -23.30 -23.70
N CYS A 455 -3.64 -23.93 -23.40
CA CYS A 455 -3.49 -24.89 -22.31
C CYS A 455 -3.67 -24.23 -20.93
N GLN A 456 -3.03 -23.09 -20.69
CA GLN A 456 -3.19 -22.29 -19.45
C GLN A 456 -4.65 -21.94 -19.19
N ARG A 457 -5.36 -21.48 -20.24
CA ARG A 457 -6.78 -21.12 -20.12
C ARG A 457 -7.68 -22.35 -19.90
N LEU A 458 -7.39 -23.49 -20.51
CA LEU A 458 -8.17 -24.72 -20.31
C LEU A 458 -7.98 -25.25 -18.89
N THR A 459 -6.74 -25.45 -18.46
CA THR A 459 -6.38 -26.01 -17.14
C THR A 459 -6.91 -25.15 -15.99
N LYS A 460 -6.89 -23.82 -16.14
CA LYS A 460 -7.49 -22.85 -15.23
C LYS A 460 -8.97 -23.10 -14.91
N TRP A 461 -9.74 -23.63 -15.85
CA TRP A 461 -11.18 -23.86 -15.66
C TRP A 461 -11.56 -25.34 -15.55
N TYR A 462 -10.82 -26.26 -16.19
CA TYR A 462 -11.17 -27.69 -16.21
C TYR A 462 -10.36 -28.53 -15.22
N GLY A 463 -9.31 -27.98 -14.60
CA GLY A 463 -8.40 -28.71 -13.73
C GLY A 463 -8.93 -28.98 -12.32
N LYS A 464 -8.75 -30.22 -11.86
CA LYS A 464 -8.94 -30.65 -10.47
C LYS A 464 -7.56 -30.88 -9.83
N ARG A 465 -7.45 -30.81 -8.50
CA ARG A 465 -6.24 -31.22 -7.78
C ARG A 465 -6.29 -32.73 -7.56
N ASP A 466 -5.21 -33.40 -7.91
CA ASP A 466 -5.00 -34.80 -7.54
C ASP A 466 -4.72 -34.88 -6.03
N PRO A 467 -5.54 -35.60 -5.24
CA PRO A 467 -5.33 -35.76 -3.80
C PRO A 467 -3.98 -36.41 -3.45
N ASP A 468 -3.44 -37.27 -4.32
CA ASP A 468 -2.27 -38.09 -3.99
C ASP A 468 -0.91 -37.50 -4.43
N SER A 469 -0.90 -36.54 -5.35
CA SER A 469 0.34 -36.10 -6.02
C SER A 469 0.61 -34.60 -6.04
N GLU A 470 -0.22 -33.77 -5.40
CA GLU A 470 -0.16 -32.29 -5.48
C GLU A 470 -0.10 -31.74 -6.92
N LYS A 471 -0.58 -32.51 -7.90
CA LYS A 471 -0.62 -32.12 -9.32
C LYS A 471 -2.01 -31.67 -9.72
N LEU A 472 -2.06 -30.90 -10.79
CA LEU A 472 -3.29 -30.63 -11.51
C LEU A 472 -3.64 -31.84 -12.39
N TRP A 473 -4.90 -32.23 -12.34
CA TRP A 473 -5.52 -33.33 -13.03
C TRP A 473 -6.53 -32.79 -14.06
N VAL A 474 -6.43 -33.24 -15.32
CA VAL A 474 -7.42 -32.94 -16.38
C VAL A 474 -7.56 -34.17 -17.29
N PRO A 475 -8.77 -34.64 -17.63
CA PRO A 475 -8.95 -35.76 -18.57
C PRO A 475 -8.41 -35.45 -19.97
N GLU A 476 -7.69 -36.39 -20.58
CA GLU A 476 -7.07 -36.23 -21.92
C GLU A 476 -8.12 -35.98 -23.01
N SER A 477 -9.32 -36.53 -22.83
CA SER A 477 -10.47 -36.31 -23.71
C SER A 477 -10.89 -34.84 -23.82
N VAL A 478 -10.66 -34.01 -22.79
CA VAL A 478 -10.96 -32.56 -22.83
C VAL A 478 -10.00 -31.83 -23.78
N PHE A 479 -8.70 -32.14 -23.71
CA PHE A 479 -7.69 -31.60 -24.64
C PHE A 479 -7.95 -32.03 -26.08
N ASN A 480 -8.24 -33.32 -26.28
CA ASN A 480 -8.55 -33.89 -27.59
C ASN A 480 -9.81 -33.27 -28.22
N THR A 481 -10.83 -32.97 -27.40
CA THR A 481 -12.09 -32.39 -27.89
C THR A 481 -11.92 -30.94 -28.33
N PHE A 482 -11.08 -30.16 -27.64
CA PHE A 482 -10.83 -28.75 -27.97
C PHE A 482 -9.61 -28.53 -28.86
N ASP A 483 -8.93 -29.60 -29.29
CA ASP A 483 -7.74 -29.57 -30.17
C ASP A 483 -6.62 -28.69 -29.57
N ILE A 484 -6.26 -28.98 -28.31
CA ILE A 484 -5.24 -28.24 -27.55
C ILE A 484 -4.02 -29.11 -27.27
N GLU A 485 -2.85 -28.62 -27.68
CA GLU A 485 -1.54 -29.19 -27.35
C GLU A 485 -1.00 -28.60 -26.04
N PHE A 486 -0.23 -29.41 -25.31
CA PHE A 486 0.45 -29.06 -24.06
C PHE A 486 1.95 -29.41 -24.14
N GLU A 487 2.80 -28.69 -23.41
CA GLU A 487 4.26 -28.79 -23.54
C GLU A 487 4.95 -29.44 -22.31
N THR A 488 4.53 -29.06 -21.11
CA THR A 488 5.09 -29.47 -19.81
C THR A 488 4.28 -30.58 -19.14
N GLY A 489 2.99 -30.69 -19.44
CA GLY A 489 2.13 -31.77 -18.95
C GLY A 489 2.52 -33.15 -19.48
N TYR A 490 2.22 -34.21 -18.73
CA TYR A 490 2.39 -35.59 -19.18
C TYR A 490 1.07 -36.36 -19.09
N ALA A 491 0.83 -37.23 -20.07
CA ALA A 491 -0.36 -38.06 -20.14
C ALA A 491 -0.09 -39.48 -19.62
N GLU A 492 -0.92 -39.96 -18.70
CA GLU A 492 -0.89 -41.31 -18.14
C GLU A 492 -2.33 -41.80 -17.91
N ASP A 493 -2.64 -43.02 -18.36
CA ASP A 493 -3.96 -43.66 -18.22
C ASP A 493 -5.17 -42.81 -18.66
N GLY A 494 -5.02 -41.98 -19.69
CA GLY A 494 -6.10 -41.13 -20.23
C GLY A 494 -6.33 -39.83 -19.45
N ILE A 495 -5.40 -39.48 -18.56
CA ILE A 495 -5.38 -38.25 -17.76
C ILE A 495 -4.09 -37.49 -18.08
N VAL A 496 -4.17 -36.16 -18.13
CA VAL A 496 -3.01 -35.27 -18.25
C VAL A 496 -2.74 -34.61 -16.91
N TYR A 497 -1.50 -34.74 -16.44
CA TYR A 497 -1.04 -34.18 -15.18
C TYR A 497 -0.11 -32.98 -15.43
N PHE A 498 -0.26 -31.94 -14.60
CA PHE A 498 0.63 -30.77 -14.56
C PHE A 498 1.11 -30.51 -13.14
N ASP A 499 2.34 -30.03 -13.00
CA ASP A 499 2.78 -29.49 -11.71
C ASP A 499 2.01 -28.19 -11.41
N LEU A 500 1.48 -28.08 -10.19
CA LEU A 500 0.79 -26.87 -9.75
C LEU A 500 1.79 -25.72 -9.63
N ASP A 501 1.36 -24.55 -10.10
CA ASP A 501 2.11 -23.33 -9.86
C ASP A 501 2.28 -23.10 -8.35
N ARG A 502 3.53 -22.98 -7.88
CA ARG A 502 3.90 -22.88 -6.46
C ARG A 502 3.16 -21.77 -5.74
N ILE A 503 2.93 -20.63 -6.41
CA ILE A 503 2.18 -19.48 -5.84
C ILE A 503 0.72 -19.85 -5.52
N LEU A 504 0.15 -20.80 -6.24
CA LEU A 504 -1.25 -21.22 -6.20
C LEU A 504 -1.43 -22.63 -5.65
N SER A 505 -0.37 -23.25 -5.12
CA SER A 505 -0.40 -24.59 -4.51
C SER A 505 -1.36 -24.70 -3.31
N GLY A 506 -1.75 -23.56 -2.74
CA GLY A 506 -2.81 -23.41 -1.72
C GLY A 506 -4.14 -22.85 -2.22
N ALA A 507 -4.36 -22.73 -3.54
CA ALA A 507 -5.63 -22.27 -4.09
C ALA A 507 -6.74 -23.32 -3.88
N ASP A 508 -7.98 -22.85 -3.65
CA ASP A 508 -9.19 -23.68 -3.60
C ASP A 508 -9.45 -24.36 -4.95
N LEU A 509 -8.71 -25.44 -5.23
CA LEU A 509 -8.94 -26.35 -6.34
C LEU A 509 -9.79 -27.52 -5.86
N LEU A 510 -10.72 -27.97 -6.71
CA LEU A 510 -11.51 -29.15 -6.41
C LEU A 510 -10.63 -30.38 -6.36
N THR A 511 -10.71 -31.15 -5.28
CA THR A 511 -10.04 -32.44 -5.13
C THR A 511 -10.86 -33.54 -5.80
N VAL A 512 -10.19 -34.47 -6.48
CA VAL A 512 -10.85 -35.66 -7.03
C VAL A 512 -11.35 -36.55 -5.88
N PRO A 513 -12.57 -37.12 -5.93
CA PRO A 513 -13.02 -38.11 -4.97
C PRO A 513 -12.10 -39.33 -5.02
N VAL A 514 -11.61 -39.79 -3.86
CA VAL A 514 -10.90 -41.08 -3.78
C VAL A 514 -11.94 -42.18 -3.98
N ASP A 515 -11.73 -43.06 -4.97
CA ASP A 515 -12.60 -44.21 -5.23
C ASP A 515 -12.77 -45.04 -3.93
N GLY A 516 -13.91 -44.90 -3.23
CA GLY A 516 -14.19 -45.70 -2.04
C GLY A 516 -15.23 -45.23 -1.04
N GLU A 517 -15.57 -43.94 -0.97
CA GLU A 517 -16.55 -43.44 0.01
C GLU A 517 -17.77 -42.82 -0.68
N THR A 518 -18.79 -43.65 -0.89
CA THR A 518 -20.16 -43.17 -1.07
C THR A 518 -20.70 -42.78 0.30
N ASP A 519 -20.74 -41.48 0.61
CA ASP A 519 -21.54 -40.95 1.71
C ASP A 519 -23.03 -41.11 1.37
N LEU A 520 -23.57 -42.25 1.80
CA LEU A 520 -25.00 -42.41 2.06
C LEU A 520 -25.20 -42.13 3.55
N GLU A 521 -25.49 -40.88 3.89
CA GLU A 521 -26.11 -40.58 5.19
C GLU A 521 -27.54 -41.14 5.17
N ASP A 522 -27.66 -42.41 5.53
CA ASP A 522 -28.94 -43.08 5.75
C ASP A 522 -29.35 -42.86 7.21
N ASP A 523 -30.36 -42.02 7.39
CA ASP A 523 -31.04 -41.76 8.65
C ASP A 523 -31.77 -43.05 9.10
N GLN A 524 -31.21 -43.74 10.12
CA GLN A 524 -31.96 -44.74 10.88
C GLN A 524 -31.76 -44.60 12.38
N THR A 525 -32.79 -44.05 12.99
CA THR A 525 -33.24 -44.28 14.37
C THR A 525 -33.00 -45.72 14.85
N THR A 526 -32.38 -45.90 16.03
CA THR A 526 -32.81 -46.90 17.01
C THR A 526 -32.30 -46.61 18.42
N GLU A 527 -33.19 -46.89 19.37
CA GLU A 527 -33.16 -46.59 20.80
C GLU A 527 -32.08 -47.33 21.62
N GLY A 528 -31.65 -46.68 22.70
CA GLY A 528 -31.35 -47.28 24.02
C GLY A 528 -30.03 -48.04 24.17
N ASP A 529 -29.13 -47.60 25.05
CA ASP A 529 -29.23 -47.85 26.50
C ASP A 529 -27.99 -47.29 27.23
N ASP A 530 -28.22 -46.95 28.49
CA ASP A 530 -27.38 -46.30 29.49
C ASP A 530 -25.88 -46.68 29.57
N SER A 531 -25.01 -45.70 29.88
CA SER A 531 -24.38 -45.63 31.21
C SER A 531 -23.45 -44.41 31.43
N ASP A 532 -23.83 -43.65 32.46
CA ASP A 532 -23.02 -42.94 33.45
C ASP A 532 -21.96 -41.89 33.04
N SER A 533 -22.35 -40.64 33.31
CA SER A 533 -21.58 -39.44 33.70
C SER A 533 -20.57 -39.71 34.86
N PRO A 534 -19.83 -38.70 35.41
CA PRO A 534 -19.86 -37.26 35.14
C PRO A 534 -18.51 -36.52 35.13
N ASP A 535 -18.59 -35.28 34.63
CA ASP A 535 -18.01 -34.03 35.15
C ASP A 535 -16.59 -34.02 35.74
N ASP A 536 -15.73 -33.14 35.22
CA ASP A 536 -15.18 -32.11 36.10
C ASP A 536 -14.87 -30.81 35.33
N GLU A 537 -15.33 -29.72 35.93
CA GLU A 537 -15.10 -28.34 35.53
C GLU A 537 -13.71 -27.86 35.98
N SER A 538 -13.38 -26.61 35.59
CA SER A 538 -12.46 -25.68 36.26
C SER A 538 -10.95 -25.90 36.03
N GLU A 539 -10.08 -24.91 36.01
CA GLU A 539 -10.13 -23.44 36.00
C GLU A 539 -8.69 -22.99 35.67
N GLU A 540 -8.59 -21.71 35.35
CA GLU A 540 -7.41 -20.84 35.19
C GLU A 540 -6.19 -21.14 36.08
N ASP A 541 -4.97 -20.88 35.57
CA ASP A 541 -4.06 -19.94 36.25
C ASP A 541 -2.88 -19.50 35.36
N GLU A 542 -2.68 -18.19 35.35
CA GLU A 542 -1.51 -17.49 34.81
C GLU A 542 -0.26 -17.73 35.68
N THR A 543 0.95 -17.63 35.11
CA THR A 543 1.98 -16.64 35.54
C THR A 543 3.36 -16.83 34.88
N ASP A 544 3.84 -15.72 34.30
CA ASP A 544 5.12 -15.04 34.55
C ASP A 544 6.46 -15.51 33.91
N SER A 545 6.93 -14.62 33.00
CA SER A 545 8.28 -14.09 32.72
C SER A 545 9.57 -14.84 33.14
N GLY A 546 10.52 -14.94 32.19
CA GLY A 546 11.94 -15.11 32.50
C GLY A 546 12.85 -15.44 31.31
N ASP A 547 13.49 -14.42 30.77
CA ASP A 547 14.55 -14.38 29.74
C ASP A 547 15.82 -15.20 30.10
N SER A 548 16.43 -15.89 29.12
CA SER A 548 17.83 -15.73 28.65
C SER A 548 18.48 -17.00 28.04
N THR A 549 18.86 -16.86 26.75
CA THR A 549 20.09 -17.32 26.03
C THR A 549 20.53 -18.80 25.94
N GLU A 550 20.58 -19.27 24.68
CA GLU A 550 21.62 -20.01 23.93
C GLU A 550 22.38 -21.19 24.60
N GLU A 551 22.26 -22.39 24.02
CA GLU A 551 23.34 -23.04 23.24
C GLU A 551 22.85 -24.37 22.61
N GLU A 552 23.43 -24.66 21.44
CA GLU A 552 23.19 -25.82 20.57
C GLU A 552 23.57 -27.16 21.25
N ASP A 553 22.81 -28.23 21.00
CA ASP A 553 23.40 -29.54 20.74
C ASP A 553 22.40 -30.49 20.06
N SER A 554 22.89 -31.10 18.99
CA SER A 554 22.27 -32.15 18.19
C SER A 554 22.05 -33.44 18.99
N ASP A 555 20.90 -34.09 18.86
CA ASP A 555 20.85 -35.55 18.93
C ASP A 555 19.70 -36.12 18.08
N ASP A 556 20.09 -36.97 17.12
CA ASP A 556 19.24 -37.84 16.33
C ASP A 556 18.43 -38.76 17.26
N THR A 557 17.10 -38.73 17.19
CA THR A 557 16.30 -39.89 17.59
C THR A 557 15.14 -40.10 16.63
N SER A 558 15.27 -41.15 15.83
CA SER A 558 14.23 -41.75 15.00
C SER A 558 13.10 -42.33 15.86
N GLY A 559 11.84 -42.06 15.48
CA GLY A 559 10.69 -42.84 15.94
C GLY A 559 9.37 -42.08 16.02
N ASN A 560 8.45 -42.47 15.13
CA ASN A 560 7.01 -42.13 15.05
C ASN A 560 6.64 -40.76 14.49
N ASP A 561 6.47 -40.75 13.15
CA ASP A 561 5.48 -39.93 12.44
C ASP A 561 4.08 -40.28 12.96
N ASP A 562 3.59 -39.48 13.91
CA ASP A 562 2.18 -39.16 14.03
C ASP A 562 2.05 -37.66 13.72
N ARG A 563 2.28 -37.29 12.46
CA ARG A 563 1.92 -35.96 11.96
C ARG A 563 0.40 -35.95 11.78
N ALA A 564 -0.28 -35.42 12.78
CA ALA A 564 -1.56 -34.78 12.56
C ALA A 564 -1.39 -33.74 11.45
N ASP A 565 -2.30 -33.76 10.48
CA ASP A 565 -2.42 -32.77 9.40
C ASP A 565 -2.34 -31.35 9.99
N ASP A 566 -1.30 -30.61 9.62
CA ASP A 566 -1.20 -29.17 9.88
C ASP A 566 -1.91 -28.43 8.74
N PRO A 567 -3.04 -27.75 8.99
CA PRO A 567 -3.83 -27.15 7.93
C PRO A 567 -3.28 -25.76 7.56
N THR A 568 -3.23 -25.50 6.25
CA THR A 568 -3.08 -24.18 5.58
C THR A 568 -1.71 -23.50 5.58
N ARG A 569 -0.88 -23.83 4.57
CA ARG A 569 0.14 -22.90 4.05
C ARG A 569 -0.52 -21.56 3.71
N PRO A 570 0.01 -20.41 4.16
CA PRO A 570 -0.57 -19.11 3.85
C PRO A 570 -0.38 -18.81 2.34
N HIS A 571 -1.48 -18.52 1.65
CA HIS A 571 -1.55 -18.40 0.19
C HIS A 571 -1.57 -16.93 -0.27
N ILE A 572 -0.95 -16.63 -1.42
CA ILE A 572 -0.99 -15.29 -2.04
C ILE A 572 -2.39 -15.03 -2.61
N PRO A 573 -3.11 -13.97 -2.19
CA PRO A 573 -4.46 -13.69 -2.68
C PRO A 573 -4.59 -13.76 -4.21
N THR A 574 -5.62 -14.46 -4.70
CA THR A 574 -5.85 -14.77 -6.12
C THR A 574 -5.77 -13.53 -7.02
N GLU A 575 -6.27 -12.39 -6.54
CA GLU A 575 -6.20 -11.11 -7.24
C GLU A 575 -4.74 -10.68 -7.49
N LYS A 576 -3.89 -10.72 -6.45
CA LYS A 576 -2.46 -10.35 -6.54
C LYS A 576 -1.70 -11.29 -7.47
N SER A 577 -1.95 -12.59 -7.38
CA SER A 577 -1.35 -13.61 -8.26
C SER A 577 -1.73 -13.38 -9.73
N THR A 578 -3.00 -13.04 -10.00
CA THR A 578 -3.49 -12.73 -11.35
C THR A 578 -2.84 -11.48 -11.91
N GLN A 579 -2.73 -10.41 -11.10
CA GLN A 579 -2.08 -9.17 -11.50
C GLN A 579 -0.58 -9.38 -11.79
N PHE A 580 0.10 -10.18 -10.95
CA PHE A 580 1.50 -10.53 -11.13
C PHE A 580 1.75 -11.33 -12.41
N GLN A 581 0.97 -12.38 -12.67
CA GLN A 581 1.09 -13.20 -13.88
C GLN A 581 0.81 -12.38 -15.16
N LYS A 582 -0.14 -11.44 -15.13
CA LYS A 582 -0.37 -10.53 -16.26
C LYS A 582 0.84 -9.61 -16.50
N TRP A 583 1.38 -9.01 -15.44
CA TRP A 583 2.54 -8.13 -15.54
C TRP A 583 3.78 -8.86 -16.03
N ILE A 584 4.11 -10.03 -15.48
CA ILE A 584 5.34 -10.74 -15.84
C ILE A 584 5.33 -11.23 -17.30
N LYS A 585 4.13 -11.50 -17.85
CA LYS A 585 3.93 -11.94 -19.25
C LYS A 585 3.91 -10.78 -20.24
N HIS A 586 3.26 -9.66 -19.89
CA HIS A 586 2.94 -8.59 -20.85
C HIS A 586 3.59 -7.23 -20.53
N GLY A 587 4.18 -7.05 -19.36
CA GLY A 587 4.81 -5.79 -18.92
C GLY A 587 3.84 -4.62 -18.75
N SER A 588 2.54 -4.89 -18.58
CA SER A 588 1.46 -3.89 -18.46
C SER A 588 1.36 -3.29 -17.05
N ASP A 589 0.27 -2.56 -16.76
CA ASP A 589 -0.03 -2.08 -15.41
C ASP A 589 -0.03 -3.21 -14.37
N TYR A 590 0.55 -2.93 -13.20
CA TYR A 590 0.64 -3.86 -12.08
C TYR A 590 0.17 -3.17 -10.78
N PRO A 591 -1.13 -3.23 -10.45
CA PRO A 591 -1.68 -2.53 -9.28
C PRO A 591 -1.05 -2.98 -7.96
N SER A 592 -0.71 -4.27 -7.83
CA SER A 592 -0.03 -4.84 -6.66
C SER A 592 1.51 -4.74 -6.70
N SER A 593 2.07 -3.84 -7.52
CA SER A 593 3.52 -3.62 -7.63
C SER A 593 4.22 -3.34 -6.30
N ASN A 594 3.54 -2.66 -5.36
CA ASN A 594 4.08 -2.40 -4.01
C ASN A 594 4.45 -3.69 -3.28
N THR A 595 3.62 -4.73 -3.35
CA THR A 595 3.89 -6.00 -2.65
C THR A 595 5.15 -6.67 -3.19
N LEU A 596 5.33 -6.75 -4.52
CA LEU A 596 6.57 -7.26 -5.09
C LEU A 596 7.77 -6.38 -4.70
N ARG A 597 7.59 -5.07 -4.67
CA ARG A 597 8.64 -4.11 -4.28
C ARG A 597 9.12 -4.36 -2.86
N ASP A 598 8.22 -4.65 -1.94
CA ASP A 598 8.54 -4.89 -0.54
C ASP A 598 9.29 -6.22 -0.36
N GLY A 599 8.89 -7.26 -1.08
CA GLY A 599 9.65 -8.52 -1.14
C GLY A 599 11.06 -8.37 -1.72
N VAL A 600 11.22 -7.57 -2.78
CA VAL A 600 12.56 -7.23 -3.32
C VAL A 600 13.39 -6.48 -2.29
N ARG A 601 12.81 -5.50 -1.59
CA ARG A 601 13.50 -4.75 -0.53
C ARG A 601 13.92 -5.65 0.62
N MET A 602 13.06 -6.59 1.00
CA MET A 602 13.37 -7.58 2.03
C MET A 602 14.58 -8.42 1.62
N ALA A 603 14.59 -8.96 0.40
CA ALA A 603 15.74 -9.69 -0.13
C ALA A 603 17.03 -8.86 -0.13
N LEU A 604 16.97 -7.61 -0.61
CA LEU A 604 18.14 -6.72 -0.66
C LEU A 604 18.69 -6.38 0.74
N ASN A 605 17.82 -6.14 1.71
CA ASN A 605 18.21 -5.77 3.08
C ASN A 605 18.57 -6.97 3.96
N ARG A 606 18.29 -8.21 3.52
CA ARG A 606 18.56 -9.44 4.29
C ARG A 606 20.04 -9.65 4.57
N TRP A 607 20.91 -9.32 3.61
CA TRP A 607 22.36 -9.56 3.68
C TRP A 607 23.23 -8.31 3.53
N TYR A 608 22.69 -7.22 3.00
CA TYR A 608 23.46 -6.04 2.65
C TYR A 608 22.80 -4.76 3.12
N GLU A 609 23.61 -3.70 3.22
CA GLU A 609 23.14 -2.32 3.08
C GLU A 609 23.24 -1.95 1.59
N PRO A 610 22.16 -2.11 0.80
CA PRO A 610 22.24 -2.18 -0.66
C PRO A 610 22.72 -0.88 -1.29
N THR A 611 22.35 0.26 -0.69
CA THR A 611 22.67 1.60 -1.19
C THR A 611 23.95 2.21 -0.60
N ARG A 612 24.73 1.44 0.17
CA ARG A 612 25.97 1.90 0.80
C ARG A 612 27.20 1.56 -0.05
N LEU A 613 28.07 2.55 -0.23
CA LEU A 613 29.43 2.42 -0.73
C LEU A 613 30.42 2.61 0.43
N ALA A 614 31.15 1.55 0.76
CA ALA A 614 32.16 1.48 1.83
C ALA A 614 33.12 0.30 1.55
N ASN A 615 33.88 -0.15 2.54
CA ASN A 615 34.66 -1.39 2.40
C ASN A 615 33.75 -2.63 2.38
N GLU A 616 33.75 -3.36 1.27
CA GLU A 616 32.91 -4.54 1.03
C GLU A 616 33.23 -5.72 1.97
N ASN A 617 34.46 -5.79 2.48
CA ASN A 617 34.90 -6.82 3.41
C ASN A 617 34.69 -6.43 4.88
N SER A 618 34.13 -5.25 5.14
CA SER A 618 33.94 -4.75 6.49
C SER A 618 32.72 -5.37 7.16
N THR A 619 32.91 -5.74 8.42
CA THR A 619 31.84 -6.11 9.36
C THR A 619 31.67 -5.04 10.44
N ALA A 620 32.35 -3.90 10.30
CA ALA A 620 32.25 -2.80 11.25
C ALA A 620 30.87 -2.15 11.15
N GLN A 621 29.99 -2.48 12.09
CA GLN A 621 28.73 -1.78 12.28
C GLN A 621 29.02 -0.33 12.70
N SER A 622 28.21 0.63 12.25
CA SER A 622 28.26 2.06 12.61
C SER A 622 29.41 2.93 12.07
N THR A 623 30.24 2.43 11.13
CA THR A 623 31.17 3.31 10.40
C THR A 623 30.43 4.12 9.32
N ASN A 624 30.96 5.29 8.95
CA ASN A 624 30.32 6.04 7.87
C ASN A 624 30.48 5.30 6.53
N GLY A 625 29.58 5.59 5.60
CA GLY A 625 29.69 5.23 4.20
C GLY A 625 29.02 6.28 3.34
N ILE A 626 29.21 6.17 2.03
CA ILE A 626 28.47 6.98 1.07
C ILE A 626 27.19 6.23 0.70
N TYR A 627 26.05 6.81 1.00
CA TYR A 627 24.73 6.26 0.71
C TYR A 627 24.07 6.97 -0.47
N PHE A 628 23.38 6.22 -1.32
CA PHE A 628 22.37 6.79 -2.21
C PHE A 628 21.02 6.89 -1.47
N ALA A 629 20.74 8.05 -0.89
CA ALA A 629 19.62 8.30 0.03
C ALA A 629 18.51 9.16 -0.60
N ARG A 630 17.80 8.61 -1.60
CA ARG A 630 16.61 9.20 -2.21
C ARG A 630 15.32 8.58 -1.64
N GLY A 631 14.52 9.35 -0.90
CA GLY A 631 13.29 8.87 -0.25
C GLY A 631 13.52 8.09 1.05
N SER A 632 12.49 7.45 1.60
CA SER A 632 12.56 6.66 2.85
C SER A 632 13.17 5.27 2.69
N ASP A 633 13.05 4.67 1.50
CA ASP A 633 13.34 3.25 1.29
C ASP A 633 14.37 3.00 0.18
N VAL A 634 14.83 1.75 0.08
CA VAL A 634 15.69 1.32 -1.04
C VAL A 634 14.92 1.54 -2.35
N PRO A 635 15.51 2.28 -3.32
CA PRO A 635 14.83 2.60 -4.57
C PRO A 635 14.75 1.34 -5.45
N VAL A 636 13.54 0.81 -5.60
CA VAL A 636 13.24 -0.35 -6.43
C VAL A 636 12.19 0.08 -7.45
N GLU A 637 12.48 -0.16 -8.72
CA GLU A 637 11.65 0.24 -9.85
C GLU A 637 11.17 -1.00 -10.59
N ILE A 638 9.87 -1.14 -10.73
CA ILE A 638 9.23 -2.22 -11.48
C ILE A 638 8.92 -1.68 -12.88
N LYS A 639 9.57 -2.23 -13.92
CA LYS A 639 9.36 -1.78 -15.30
C LYS A 639 7.92 -2.00 -15.75
N GLY A 640 7.32 -0.95 -16.31
CA GLY A 640 5.90 -0.92 -16.71
C GLY A 640 5.14 0.10 -15.86
N PRO A 641 4.77 -0.23 -14.61
CA PRO A 641 4.02 0.67 -13.73
C PRO A 641 4.82 1.88 -13.22
N ASP A 642 6.12 1.74 -13.02
CA ASP A 642 6.94 2.80 -12.43
C ASP A 642 7.59 3.69 -13.50
N GLN A 643 7.76 4.98 -13.17
CA GLN A 643 8.53 5.90 -14.01
C GLN A 643 10.03 5.64 -13.82
N PRO A 644 10.84 5.76 -14.90
CA PRO A 644 12.29 5.64 -14.81
C PRO A 644 12.85 6.60 -13.77
N SER A 645 13.55 6.03 -12.80
CA SER A 645 14.26 6.78 -11.78
C SER A 645 15.74 6.90 -12.15
N GLU A 646 16.40 7.97 -11.71
CA GLU A 646 17.83 8.18 -12.01
C GLU A 646 18.70 7.02 -11.53
N ARG A 647 18.30 6.34 -10.44
CA ARG A 647 19.03 5.20 -9.87
C ARG A 647 18.15 4.33 -8.97
N SER A 648 17.84 3.13 -9.43
CA SER A 648 17.04 2.12 -8.72
C SER A 648 17.50 0.71 -9.04
N TYR A 649 17.05 -0.24 -8.22
CA TYR A 649 17.05 -1.65 -8.58
C TYR A 649 15.90 -1.91 -9.54
N THR A 650 16.22 -2.01 -10.83
CA THR A 650 15.22 -2.25 -11.87
C THR A 650 14.82 -3.73 -11.93
N ILE A 651 13.53 -3.99 -11.85
CA ILE A 651 12.90 -5.31 -11.95
C ILE A 651 12.20 -5.37 -13.31
N GLU A 652 12.77 -6.16 -14.23
CA GLU A 652 12.26 -6.33 -15.59
C GLU A 652 11.18 -7.41 -15.64
N HIS A 653 10.14 -7.23 -16.45
CA HIS A 653 9.20 -8.32 -16.72
C HIS A 653 9.87 -9.39 -17.61
N GLY A 654 9.39 -10.62 -17.54
CA GLY A 654 9.93 -11.75 -18.29
C GLY A 654 9.59 -13.06 -17.59
N VAL A 655 9.04 -14.01 -18.35
CA VAL A 655 8.60 -15.31 -17.82
C VAL A 655 9.78 -16.10 -17.26
N GLU A 656 10.99 -15.87 -17.77
CA GLU A 656 12.23 -16.43 -17.26
C GLU A 656 12.56 -16.03 -15.81
N ASN A 657 11.99 -14.91 -15.32
CA ASN A 657 12.18 -14.45 -13.94
C ASN A 657 11.06 -14.92 -13.00
N TYR A 658 10.07 -15.68 -13.52
CA TYR A 658 8.85 -16.04 -12.79
C TYR A 658 9.14 -16.76 -11.48
N GLU A 659 9.98 -17.79 -11.52
CA GLU A 659 10.28 -18.63 -10.35
C GLU A 659 10.96 -17.86 -9.21
N LEU A 660 11.81 -16.89 -9.56
CA LEU A 660 12.46 -16.06 -8.55
C LEU A 660 11.51 -14.98 -8.02
N TYR A 661 10.82 -14.28 -8.91
CA TYR A 661 9.96 -13.16 -8.52
C TYR A 661 8.69 -13.62 -7.80
N SER A 662 8.25 -14.87 -8.01
CA SER A 662 7.20 -15.49 -7.23
C SER A 662 7.60 -15.65 -5.75
N LYS A 663 8.83 -16.11 -5.50
CA LYS A 663 9.41 -16.20 -4.14
C LYS A 663 9.51 -14.81 -3.49
N LEU A 664 9.90 -13.79 -4.26
CA LEU A 664 9.90 -12.39 -3.79
C LEU A 664 8.49 -11.86 -3.54
N LEU A 665 7.51 -12.20 -4.38
CA LEU A 665 6.12 -11.80 -4.16
C LEU A 665 5.57 -12.42 -2.88
N TYR A 666 5.84 -13.70 -2.64
CA TYR A 666 5.47 -14.40 -1.39
C TYR A 666 6.05 -13.67 -0.18
N ALA A 667 7.36 -13.38 -0.22
CA ALA A 667 8.03 -12.58 0.80
C ALA A 667 7.38 -11.22 1.05
N GLY A 668 6.92 -10.54 0.01
CA GLY A 668 6.22 -9.26 0.15
C GLY A 668 4.81 -9.37 0.73
N VAL A 669 4.16 -10.54 0.63
CA VAL A 669 2.82 -10.78 1.19
C VAL A 669 2.90 -11.22 2.65
N HIS A 670 3.86 -12.10 2.96
CA HIS A 670 3.95 -12.78 4.26
C HIS A 670 5.04 -12.22 5.17
N GLU A 671 5.83 -11.25 4.68
CA GLU A 671 6.99 -10.67 5.37
C GLU A 671 8.07 -11.71 5.74
N ASP A 672 8.05 -12.88 5.10
CA ASP A 672 9.07 -13.93 5.23
C ASP A 672 9.15 -14.81 3.96
N PHE A 673 10.28 -15.46 3.76
CA PHE A 673 10.45 -16.42 2.67
C PHE A 673 9.80 -17.76 3.02
N ASP A 674 9.25 -18.44 2.02
CA ASP A 674 8.74 -19.81 2.16
C ASP A 674 9.87 -20.79 2.55
N GLU A 675 9.56 -21.83 3.33
CA GLU A 675 10.53 -22.80 3.84
C GLU A 675 11.26 -23.56 2.71
N GLU A 676 10.60 -23.76 1.57
CA GLU A 676 11.18 -24.41 0.39
C GLU A 676 12.01 -23.45 -0.48
N THR A 677 12.11 -22.18 -0.10
CA THR A 677 12.86 -21.18 -0.85
C THR A 677 14.34 -21.50 -0.83
N ASN A 678 14.94 -21.63 -2.02
CA ASN A 678 16.39 -21.71 -2.13
C ASN A 678 17.02 -20.34 -1.82
N ILE A 679 17.42 -20.15 -0.57
CA ILE A 679 18.01 -18.89 -0.09
C ILE A 679 19.32 -18.54 -0.81
N ASP A 680 20.11 -19.54 -1.23
CA ASP A 680 21.35 -19.31 -1.97
C ASP A 680 21.10 -18.73 -3.38
N GLU A 681 20.00 -19.12 -4.02
CA GLU A 681 19.58 -18.57 -5.32
C GLU A 681 19.20 -17.09 -5.18
N ILE A 682 18.39 -16.75 -4.18
CA ILE A 682 18.01 -15.36 -3.89
C ILE A 682 19.25 -14.54 -3.55
N ARG A 683 20.15 -15.09 -2.74
CA ARG A 683 21.41 -14.43 -2.38
C ARG A 683 22.26 -14.15 -3.61
N GLY A 684 22.47 -15.13 -4.50
CA GLY A 684 23.23 -14.93 -5.73
C GLY A 684 22.64 -13.82 -6.61
N TRP A 685 21.31 -13.77 -6.73
CA TRP A 685 20.61 -12.70 -7.45
C TRP A 685 20.79 -11.31 -6.81
N VAL A 686 20.78 -11.25 -5.48
CA VAL A 686 21.04 -10.02 -4.70
C VAL A 686 22.49 -9.57 -4.88
N ASP A 687 23.45 -10.51 -4.77
CA ASP A 687 24.89 -10.25 -4.89
C ASP A 687 25.20 -9.53 -6.22
N ASP A 688 24.74 -10.10 -7.34
CA ASP A 688 24.97 -9.52 -8.68
C ASP A 688 24.43 -8.09 -8.79
N ARG A 689 23.23 -7.84 -8.23
CA ARG A 689 22.57 -6.53 -8.27
C ARG A 689 23.24 -5.51 -7.37
N VAL A 690 23.61 -5.89 -6.15
CA VAL A 690 24.28 -5.00 -5.20
C VAL A 690 25.69 -4.65 -5.69
N ILE A 691 26.44 -5.63 -6.22
CA ILE A 691 27.77 -5.41 -6.82
C ILE A 691 27.68 -4.44 -7.99
N LYS A 692 26.72 -4.65 -8.90
CA LYS A 692 26.51 -3.74 -10.02
C LYS A 692 26.15 -2.33 -9.54
N TYR A 693 25.19 -2.22 -8.61
CA TYR A 693 24.73 -0.94 -8.09
C TYR A 693 25.87 -0.14 -7.43
N ARG A 694 26.70 -0.79 -6.60
CA ARG A 694 27.87 -0.17 -5.96
C ARG A 694 28.95 0.22 -6.94
N ARG A 695 29.22 -0.60 -7.96
CA ARG A 695 30.14 -0.25 -9.06
C ARG A 695 29.68 1.00 -9.78
N ASP A 696 28.39 1.07 -10.12
CA ASP A 696 27.82 2.22 -10.80
C ASP A 696 27.85 3.47 -9.91
N MET A 697 27.68 3.32 -8.58
CA MET A 697 27.81 4.45 -7.62
C MET A 697 29.23 4.98 -7.61
N ARG A 698 30.20 4.08 -7.51
CA ARG A 698 31.63 4.40 -7.52
C ARG A 698 32.00 5.14 -8.81
N THR A 699 31.64 4.60 -9.97
CA THR A 699 31.95 5.23 -11.26
C THR A 699 31.37 6.63 -11.38
N GLU A 700 30.14 6.85 -10.92
CA GLU A 700 29.52 8.18 -10.98
C GLU A 700 30.25 9.20 -10.09
N ILE A 701 30.68 8.81 -8.89
CA ILE A 701 31.45 9.69 -7.99
C ILE A 701 32.86 9.95 -8.54
N GLU A 702 33.58 8.90 -8.94
CA GLU A 702 34.96 8.99 -9.42
C GLU A 702 35.10 9.74 -10.74
N THR A 703 34.06 9.75 -11.59
CA THR A 703 34.05 10.55 -12.83
C THR A 703 34.12 12.06 -12.57
N HIS A 704 33.74 12.51 -11.37
CA HIS A 704 33.82 13.91 -10.96
C HIS A 704 35.09 14.23 -10.16
N LEU A 705 35.90 13.23 -9.81
CA LEU A 705 37.20 13.43 -9.17
C LEU A 705 38.30 13.66 -10.22
N PRO A 706 39.50 14.14 -9.83
CA PRO A 706 40.64 14.24 -10.74
C PRO A 706 40.92 12.92 -11.47
N GLU A 707 41.45 13.02 -12.70
CA GLU A 707 41.65 11.85 -13.55
C GLU A 707 42.51 10.78 -12.83
N GLY A 708 41.95 9.58 -12.72
CA GLY A 708 42.62 8.45 -12.05
C GLY A 708 42.52 8.42 -10.53
N MET A 709 41.81 9.37 -9.89
CA MET A 709 41.58 9.37 -8.44
C MET A 709 40.37 8.51 -8.05
N SER A 710 40.58 7.58 -7.12
CA SER A 710 39.55 6.78 -6.47
C SER A 710 38.90 7.48 -5.27
N VAL A 711 37.73 7.00 -4.84
CA VAL A 711 37.06 7.51 -3.62
C VAL A 711 37.94 7.34 -2.37
N GLU A 712 38.72 6.26 -2.30
CA GLU A 712 39.69 6.00 -1.24
C GLU A 712 40.80 7.05 -1.20
N GLU A 713 41.40 7.36 -2.36
CA GLU A 713 42.45 8.38 -2.49
C GLU A 713 41.91 9.78 -2.18
N PHE A 714 40.69 10.10 -2.62
CA PHE A 714 40.00 11.34 -2.22
C PHE A 714 39.84 11.45 -0.70
N THR A 715 39.46 10.35 -0.04
CA THR A 715 39.28 10.30 1.42
C THR A 715 40.61 10.51 2.15
N VAL A 716 41.68 9.86 1.69
CA VAL A 716 43.05 10.02 2.21
C VAL A 716 43.55 11.45 2.02
N LEU A 717 43.40 12.01 0.82
CA LEU A 717 43.80 13.38 0.50
C LEU A 717 43.06 14.39 1.38
N SER A 718 41.73 14.26 1.50
CA SER A 718 40.90 15.15 2.31
C SER A 718 41.32 15.15 3.78
N LYS A 719 41.60 13.97 4.34
CA LYS A 719 42.09 13.83 5.72
C LYS A 719 43.50 14.41 5.86
N PHE A 720 44.39 14.14 4.92
CA PHE A 720 45.75 14.66 4.92
C PHE A 720 45.78 16.19 4.88
N LEU A 721 45.03 16.82 3.98
CA LEU A 721 44.97 18.29 3.85
C LEU A 721 44.47 18.95 5.16
N LEU A 722 43.49 18.34 5.83
CA LEU A 722 43.05 18.77 7.16
C LEU A 722 44.19 18.69 8.20
N MET A 723 44.92 17.58 8.24
CA MET A 723 46.02 17.38 9.18
C MET A 723 47.24 18.28 8.86
N ASN A 724 47.56 18.49 7.59
CA ASN A 724 48.61 19.40 7.15
C ASN A 724 48.36 20.84 7.61
N THR A 725 47.15 21.37 7.39
CA THR A 725 46.83 22.77 7.75
C THR A 725 46.43 22.96 9.21
N GLY A 726 45.97 21.90 9.88
CA GLY A 726 45.62 21.93 11.30
C GLY A 726 46.81 21.65 12.24
N GLN A 727 47.79 20.87 11.80
CA GLN A 727 48.85 20.31 12.64
C GLN A 727 50.25 20.34 12.02
N GLY A 728 50.41 20.74 10.76
CA GLY A 728 51.72 20.87 10.11
C GLY A 728 52.31 19.57 9.57
N VAL A 729 51.51 18.51 9.43
CA VAL A 729 51.94 17.22 8.88
C VAL A 729 52.41 17.37 7.43
N SER A 730 53.61 16.89 7.10
CA SER A 730 54.22 17.06 5.77
C SER A 730 54.11 15.83 4.87
N GLU A 731 53.93 14.64 5.43
CA GLU A 731 53.91 13.38 4.68
C GLU A 731 52.59 12.64 4.88
N VAL A 732 52.12 11.93 3.84
CA VAL A 732 50.90 11.12 3.94
C VAL A 732 51.27 9.76 4.54
N GLU A 733 51.10 9.64 5.85
CA GLU A 733 51.34 8.41 6.60
C GLU A 733 50.03 7.70 6.99
N ARG A 734 50.13 6.46 7.46
CA ARG A 734 48.95 5.68 7.89
C ARG A 734 48.41 6.16 9.23
N ASP A 735 49.33 6.45 10.15
CA ASP A 735 49.00 6.72 11.55
C ASP A 735 48.13 7.99 11.66
N ILE A 736 48.42 9.01 10.85
CA ILE A 736 47.68 10.28 10.82
C ILE A 736 46.22 10.15 10.35
N LEU A 737 45.88 9.08 9.62
CA LEU A 737 44.54 8.95 9.03
C LEU A 737 43.47 8.59 10.06
N PHE A 738 43.86 7.86 11.11
CA PHE A 738 42.97 7.46 12.21
C PHE A 738 43.07 8.37 13.43
N GLU A 739 43.93 9.38 13.42
CA GLU A 739 44.01 10.38 14.49
C GLU A 739 42.79 11.31 14.49
N GLU A 740 42.27 11.65 15.67
CA GLU A 740 41.22 12.66 15.79
C GLU A 740 41.75 14.03 15.36
N TYR A 741 40.96 14.75 14.57
CA TYR A 741 41.35 16.09 14.13
C TYR A 741 41.25 17.09 15.29
N THR A 742 42.38 17.72 15.62
CA THR A 742 42.44 18.89 16.49
C THR A 742 43.34 19.95 15.88
N LYS A 743 42.84 21.19 15.78
CA LYS A 743 43.65 22.34 15.34
C LYS A 743 44.63 22.73 16.44
N GLN A 744 45.93 22.69 16.15
CA GLN A 744 46.97 23.10 17.09
C GLN A 744 47.10 24.63 17.16
N SER A 745 47.60 25.14 18.29
CA SER A 745 47.95 26.57 18.43
C SER A 745 48.99 27.02 17.40
N SER A 746 49.88 26.09 17.02
CA SER A 746 50.90 26.26 15.99
C SER A 746 50.35 26.51 14.58
N SER A 747 49.04 26.37 14.35
CA SER A 747 48.46 26.62 13.02
C SER A 747 48.58 28.09 12.63
N PRO A 748 49.05 28.41 11.40
CA PRO A 748 49.14 29.79 10.94
C PRO A 748 47.75 30.44 10.82
N LEU A 749 46.70 29.64 10.79
CA LEU A 749 45.30 30.07 10.80
C LEU A 749 44.70 30.19 12.21
N HIS A 750 45.49 29.98 13.27
CA HIS A 750 45.04 30.15 14.65
C HIS A 750 44.90 31.65 14.98
N ARG A 751 43.97 32.00 15.89
CA ARG A 751 43.70 33.41 16.25
C ARG A 751 44.89 34.10 16.92
N ASP A 752 45.70 33.31 17.60
CA ASP A 752 46.89 33.75 18.34
C ASP A 752 48.18 33.53 17.54
N SER A 753 48.08 33.30 16.22
CA SER A 753 49.24 33.19 15.33
C SER A 753 49.92 34.54 15.21
N ASP A 754 51.23 34.57 15.48
CA ASP A 754 52.09 35.77 15.39
C ASP A 754 52.98 35.73 14.12
N ILE A 755 52.56 34.97 13.10
CA ILE A 755 53.25 34.90 11.81
C ILE A 755 52.87 36.13 10.97
N ASP A 756 53.87 36.95 10.62
CA ASP A 756 53.71 38.12 9.77
C ASP A 756 53.80 37.76 8.27
N ILE A 757 52.86 36.91 7.82
CA ILE A 757 52.74 36.51 6.41
C ILE A 757 51.30 36.71 5.94
N ASP A 758 51.16 37.36 4.78
CA ASP A 758 49.89 37.55 4.10
C ASP A 758 49.40 36.21 3.49
N LEU A 759 48.48 35.54 4.19
CA LEU A 759 47.79 34.36 3.66
C LEU A 759 46.66 34.76 2.69
N PRO A 760 46.31 33.90 1.70
CA PRO A 760 45.18 34.15 0.82
C PRO A 760 43.89 34.46 1.60
N MET A 761 43.20 35.55 1.23
CA MET A 761 42.01 36.02 1.97
C MET A 761 40.93 34.95 2.16
N GLY A 762 40.76 34.03 1.21
CA GLY A 762 39.75 32.96 1.27
C GLY A 762 40.17 31.72 2.07
N MET A 763 41.45 31.59 2.44
CA MET A 763 42.00 30.37 3.02
C MET A 763 41.34 29.97 4.34
N LEU A 764 41.19 30.93 5.26
CA LEU A 764 40.59 30.64 6.57
C LEU A 764 39.14 30.17 6.43
N ASP A 765 38.38 30.80 5.53
CA ASP A 765 36.99 30.45 5.29
C ASP A 765 36.87 29.06 4.65
N ALA A 766 37.66 28.78 3.60
CA ALA A 766 37.68 27.46 2.95
C ALA A 766 38.10 26.36 3.93
N PHE A 767 39.15 26.58 4.74
CA PHE A 767 39.59 25.64 5.76
C PHE A 767 38.52 25.40 6.83
N ASN A 768 37.81 26.45 7.28
CA ASN A 768 36.72 26.32 8.24
C ASN A 768 35.56 25.48 7.68
N VAL A 769 35.27 25.57 6.38
CA VAL A 769 34.24 24.75 5.72
C VAL A 769 34.64 23.27 5.73
N VAL A 770 35.87 22.93 5.31
CA VAL A 770 36.35 21.53 5.36
C VAL A 770 36.42 21.00 6.79
N THR A 771 36.85 21.84 7.74
CA THR A 771 36.95 21.47 9.17
C THR A 771 35.59 21.12 9.78
N ARG A 772 34.49 21.76 9.34
CA ARG A 772 33.13 21.39 9.78
C ARG A 772 32.75 19.96 9.37
N ASN A 773 33.34 19.45 8.30
CA ASN A 773 33.15 18.08 7.80
C ASN A 773 34.23 17.11 8.29
N SER A 774 35.07 17.49 9.27
CA SER A 774 36.17 16.65 9.77
C SER A 774 35.72 15.31 10.35
N SER A 775 34.55 15.27 11.01
CA SER A 775 33.94 14.02 11.50
C SER A 775 33.50 13.11 10.36
N ASP A 776 32.96 13.68 9.28
CA ASP A 776 32.52 12.91 8.11
C ASP A 776 33.72 12.34 7.36
N ILE A 777 34.77 13.14 7.16
CA ILE A 777 36.05 12.69 6.56
C ILE A 777 36.67 11.59 7.41
N GLY A 778 36.77 11.77 8.73
CA GLY A 778 37.28 10.73 9.64
C GLY A 778 36.44 9.46 9.60
N GLY A 779 35.11 9.59 9.62
CA GLY A 779 34.20 8.46 9.50
C GLY A 779 34.31 7.74 8.15
N LEU A 780 34.59 8.45 7.04
CA LEU A 780 34.84 7.83 5.74
C LEU A 780 36.16 7.06 5.73
N VAL A 781 37.22 7.57 6.39
CA VAL A 781 38.47 6.81 6.59
C VAL A 781 38.15 5.49 7.30
N GLU A 782 37.40 5.55 8.41
CA GLU A 782 36.97 4.35 9.11
C GLU A 782 36.13 3.42 8.21
N GLY A 783 35.19 3.97 7.44
CA GLY A 783 34.30 3.23 6.56
C GLY A 783 34.97 2.49 5.42
N PHE A 784 36.01 3.09 4.81
CA PHE A 784 36.73 2.50 3.67
C PHE A 784 37.92 1.64 4.08
N PHE A 785 38.50 1.86 5.27
CA PHE A 785 39.75 1.19 5.64
C PHE A 785 39.67 0.30 6.88
N LEU A 786 38.55 0.27 7.62
CA LEU A 786 38.37 -0.70 8.71
C LEU A 786 37.57 -1.93 8.26
N LEU A 787 38.08 -3.12 8.57
CA LEU A 787 37.36 -4.39 8.49
C LEU A 787 36.50 -4.65 9.74
N LYS A 788 36.97 -4.17 10.91
CA LYS A 788 36.31 -4.21 12.23
C LYS A 788 36.74 -2.98 13.03
N LYS A 789 36.09 -2.70 14.17
CA LYS A 789 36.33 -1.53 15.04
C LYS A 789 37.81 -1.18 15.30
N ASN A 790 38.71 -2.17 15.30
CA ASN A 790 40.16 -1.97 15.48
C ASN A 790 41.02 -2.79 14.48
N VAL A 791 40.46 -3.20 13.34
CA VAL A 791 41.19 -4.01 12.34
C VAL A 791 41.19 -3.26 11.03
N VAL A 792 42.38 -2.88 10.57
CA VAL A 792 42.59 -2.11 9.34
C VAL A 792 42.79 -3.04 8.14
N ASP A 793 42.17 -2.71 7.03
CA ASP A 793 42.44 -3.27 5.71
C ASP A 793 43.73 -2.64 5.15
N HIS A 794 44.87 -3.21 5.54
CA HIS A 794 46.17 -2.67 5.16
C HIS A 794 46.40 -2.69 3.65
N GLU A 795 45.90 -3.68 2.92
CA GLU A 795 46.09 -3.73 1.46
C GLU A 795 45.42 -2.54 0.78
N ARG A 796 44.17 -2.26 1.15
CA ARG A 796 43.39 -1.14 0.60
C ARG A 796 43.95 0.21 1.03
N LEU A 797 44.30 0.35 2.32
CA LEU A 797 44.89 1.60 2.85
C LEU A 797 46.24 1.90 2.21
N ASP A 798 47.11 0.90 2.10
CA ASP A 798 48.47 1.08 1.57
C ASP A 798 48.43 1.47 0.10
N SER A 799 47.49 0.89 -0.66
CA SER A 799 47.27 1.27 -2.05
C SER A 799 46.84 2.74 -2.17
N ALA A 800 45.88 3.19 -1.35
CA ALA A 800 45.37 4.57 -1.39
C ALA A 800 46.41 5.59 -0.91
N VAL A 801 47.12 5.31 0.19
CA VAL A 801 48.21 6.16 0.71
C VAL A 801 49.34 6.28 -0.30
N LYS A 802 49.70 5.17 -0.96
CA LYS A 802 50.71 5.19 -2.01
C LYS A 802 50.23 5.99 -3.22
N GLY A 803 48.99 5.79 -3.67
CA GLY A 803 48.40 6.53 -4.79
C GLY A 803 48.38 8.04 -4.55
N VAL A 804 48.03 8.48 -3.34
CA VAL A 804 48.10 9.91 -2.98
C VAL A 804 49.54 10.40 -2.91
N ASN A 805 50.48 9.66 -2.30
CA ASN A 805 51.88 10.09 -2.26
C ASN A 805 52.52 10.19 -3.66
N ASP A 806 52.22 9.23 -4.55
CA ASP A 806 52.78 9.19 -5.91
C ASP A 806 52.23 10.35 -6.79
N ASN A 807 51.04 10.89 -6.48
CA ASN A 807 50.35 11.91 -7.29
C ASN A 807 49.93 13.17 -6.49
N LEU A 808 50.55 13.47 -5.35
CA LEU A 808 50.06 14.46 -4.39
C LEU A 808 49.82 15.85 -5.01
N ASP A 809 50.83 16.38 -5.70
CA ASP A 809 50.74 17.71 -6.33
C ASP A 809 49.70 17.73 -7.46
N GLU A 810 49.66 16.70 -8.30
CA GLU A 810 48.68 16.56 -9.39
C GLU A 810 47.25 16.46 -8.84
N TYR A 811 47.06 15.78 -7.71
CA TYR A 811 45.77 15.67 -7.04
C TYR A 811 45.33 16.99 -6.42
N ILE A 812 46.22 17.75 -5.77
CA ILE A 812 45.89 19.09 -5.24
C ILE A 812 45.55 20.04 -6.39
N GLU A 813 46.34 20.03 -7.47
CA GLU A 813 46.08 20.83 -8.67
C GLU A 813 44.76 20.44 -9.34
N GLY A 814 44.52 19.14 -9.55
CA GLY A 814 43.30 18.63 -10.15
C GLY A 814 42.05 18.93 -9.32
N MET A 815 42.14 18.75 -7.99
CA MET A 815 41.02 19.01 -7.08
C MET A 815 40.53 20.47 -7.16
N ALA A 816 41.42 21.44 -7.39
CA ALA A 816 41.05 22.85 -7.47
C ALA A 816 40.15 23.21 -8.67
N TYR A 817 40.03 22.32 -9.65
CA TYR A 817 39.22 22.52 -10.87
C TYR A 817 38.07 21.54 -11.00
N VAL A 818 37.78 20.75 -9.97
CA VAL A 818 36.68 19.77 -9.97
C VAL A 818 35.33 20.48 -10.08
N SER A 819 34.48 19.99 -10.98
CA SER A 819 33.07 20.36 -11.05
C SER A 819 32.21 19.16 -10.69
N VAL A 820 31.24 19.39 -9.82
CA VAL A 820 30.30 18.38 -9.31
C VAL A 820 28.85 18.76 -9.60
N ASP A 821 28.62 19.61 -10.60
CA ASP A 821 27.28 20.13 -10.89
C ASP A 821 26.27 19.04 -11.22
N ASP A 822 26.71 18.04 -11.98
CA ASP A 822 25.91 16.91 -12.45
C ASP A 822 25.85 15.75 -11.43
N LEU A 823 26.55 15.84 -10.30
CA LEU A 823 26.49 14.80 -9.26
C LEU A 823 25.18 14.92 -8.44
N PRO A 824 24.37 13.85 -8.35
CA PRO A 824 23.10 13.88 -7.62
C PRO A 824 23.25 14.23 -6.13
N GLN A 825 22.40 15.11 -5.62
CA GLN A 825 22.32 15.43 -4.18
C GLN A 825 21.88 14.25 -3.30
N ALA A 826 21.42 13.15 -3.92
CA ALA A 826 21.04 11.92 -3.23
C ALA A 826 22.25 11.20 -2.61
N TYR A 827 23.48 11.47 -3.06
CA TYR A 827 24.68 10.93 -2.42
C TYR A 827 24.97 11.64 -1.11
N LYS A 828 24.89 10.88 0.00
CA LYS A 828 25.06 11.42 1.36
C LYS A 828 25.99 10.57 2.21
N ILE A 829 26.65 11.20 3.17
CA ILE A 829 27.56 10.56 4.12
C ILE A 829 26.85 10.41 5.46
N GLY A 830 27.00 9.25 6.08
CA GLY A 830 26.55 8.96 7.43
C GLY A 830 26.77 7.51 7.81
N THR A 831 26.33 7.11 9.00
CA THR A 831 26.46 5.72 9.49
C THR A 831 25.40 4.80 8.91
N THR A 832 24.20 5.32 8.65
CA THR A 832 23.08 4.61 8.03
C THR A 832 22.43 5.49 6.97
N ARG A 833 21.68 4.90 6.04
CA ARG A 833 20.95 5.62 4.99
C ARG A 833 20.05 6.74 5.55
N ASN A 834 19.35 6.47 6.65
CA ASN A 834 18.40 7.41 7.26
C ASN A 834 19.09 8.50 8.10
N ASN A 835 20.32 8.25 8.57
CA ASN A 835 21.13 9.21 9.31
C ASN A 835 22.16 9.94 8.41
N ALA A 836 22.17 9.67 7.10
CA ALA A 836 23.09 10.32 6.18
C ALA A 836 22.62 11.76 5.89
N THR A 837 23.36 12.74 6.39
CA THR A 837 22.99 14.16 6.32
C THR A 837 23.87 14.98 5.38
N THR A 838 25.17 14.66 5.33
CA THR A 838 26.14 15.48 4.59
C THR A 838 26.14 15.07 3.13
N VAL A 839 25.89 16.00 2.21
CA VAL A 839 25.86 15.71 0.77
C VAL A 839 27.29 15.56 0.25
N VAL A 840 27.57 14.48 -0.50
CA VAL A 840 28.92 14.20 -1.04
C VAL A 840 29.41 15.32 -1.96
N LYS A 841 28.50 15.86 -2.79
CA LYS A 841 28.76 17.04 -3.63
C LYS A 841 29.33 18.20 -2.82
N ASP A 842 28.71 18.53 -1.69
CA ASP A 842 29.12 19.64 -0.84
C ASP A 842 30.49 19.39 -0.20
N LEU A 843 30.80 18.14 0.15
CA LEU A 843 32.13 17.77 0.66
C LEU A 843 33.21 17.92 -0.43
N ILE A 844 32.96 17.41 -1.64
CA ILE A 844 33.90 17.53 -2.76
C ILE A 844 34.13 19.01 -3.10
N THR A 845 33.06 19.83 -3.14
CA THR A 845 33.18 21.28 -3.34
C THR A 845 34.01 21.94 -2.24
N ALA A 846 33.78 21.59 -0.97
CA ALA A 846 34.57 22.14 0.14
C ALA A 846 36.07 21.82 0.01
N VAL A 847 36.42 20.59 -0.36
CA VAL A 847 37.82 20.18 -0.56
C VAL A 847 38.42 20.83 -1.81
N SER A 848 37.64 20.97 -2.89
CA SER A 848 38.04 21.68 -4.11
C SER A 848 38.34 23.16 -3.84
N ASP A 849 37.43 23.87 -3.17
CA ASP A 849 37.62 25.28 -2.80
C ASP A 849 38.85 25.45 -1.92
N PHE A 850 39.06 24.52 -0.99
CA PHE A 850 40.24 24.52 -0.13
C PHE A 850 41.54 24.25 -0.90
N ALA A 851 41.55 23.27 -1.81
CA ALA A 851 42.69 23.00 -2.68
C ALA A 851 43.05 24.20 -3.55
N ASN A 852 42.05 24.92 -4.07
CA ASN A 852 42.26 26.16 -4.83
C ASN A 852 42.91 27.26 -3.97
N GLU A 853 42.47 27.45 -2.73
CA GLU A 853 43.12 28.40 -1.81
C GLU A 853 44.55 27.95 -1.43
N LEU A 854 44.80 26.65 -1.28
CA LEU A 854 46.15 26.12 -1.07
C LEU A 854 47.08 26.40 -2.26
N LEU A 855 46.62 26.26 -3.51
CA LEU A 855 47.43 26.60 -4.68
C LEU A 855 47.78 28.09 -4.73
N LYS A 856 46.90 28.96 -4.23
CA LYS A 856 47.19 30.40 -4.12
C LYS A 856 48.28 30.70 -3.11
N LEU A 857 48.52 29.83 -2.10
CA LEU A 857 49.68 30.00 -1.19
C LEU A 857 50.98 29.99 -1.98
N LYS A 858 51.16 29.00 -2.86
CA LYS A 858 52.38 28.87 -3.67
C LYS A 858 52.63 30.12 -4.53
N GLN A 859 51.58 30.82 -4.96
CA GLN A 859 51.70 31.99 -5.82
C GLN A 859 51.92 33.30 -5.04
N ASN A 860 51.40 33.39 -3.81
CA ASN A 860 51.31 34.65 -3.07
C ASN A 860 52.16 34.70 -1.79
N THR A 861 52.66 33.56 -1.31
CA THR A 861 53.43 33.51 -0.07
C THR A 861 54.89 33.85 -0.36
N SER A 862 55.38 34.92 0.25
CA SER A 862 56.82 35.18 0.36
C SER A 862 57.30 34.85 1.77
N PHE A 863 58.43 34.16 1.87
CA PHE A 863 59.10 33.90 3.14
C PHE A 863 60.04 35.04 3.56
N ASP A 864 60.21 36.08 2.74
CA ASP A 864 61.10 37.22 3.03
C ASP A 864 60.86 37.81 4.44
N PRO A 865 59.61 38.02 4.93
CA PRO A 865 59.40 38.55 6.27
C PRO A 865 59.95 37.66 7.39
N ILE A 866 59.82 36.33 7.24
CA ILE A 866 60.37 35.37 8.20
C ILE A 866 61.89 35.37 8.11
N GLU A 867 62.47 35.29 6.91
CA GLU A 867 63.93 35.27 6.74
C GLU A 867 64.60 36.55 7.27
N GLU A 868 63.98 37.72 7.05
CA GLU A 868 64.42 39.01 7.61
C GLU A 868 64.33 39.04 9.15
N GLU A 869 63.22 38.53 9.72
CA GLU A 869 63.05 38.40 11.17
C GLU A 869 64.14 37.47 11.77
N ILE A 870 64.36 36.30 11.16
CA ILE A 870 65.39 35.32 11.56
C ILE A 870 66.79 35.92 11.49
N GLN A 871 67.12 36.64 10.42
CA GLN A 871 68.42 37.27 10.23
C GLN A 871 68.69 38.29 11.35
N THR A 872 67.68 39.06 11.75
CA THR A 872 67.77 40.02 12.87
C THR A 872 68.14 39.31 14.18
N TYR A 873 67.51 38.17 14.48
CA TYR A 873 67.85 37.38 15.65
C TYR A 873 69.23 36.72 15.56
N ALA A 874 69.62 36.24 14.37
CA ALA A 874 70.89 35.57 14.14
C ALA A 874 72.11 36.49 14.32
N GLU A 875 71.98 37.79 14.03
CA GLU A 875 73.05 38.78 14.26
C GLU A 875 73.40 38.92 15.74
N VAL A 876 72.39 38.90 16.60
CA VAL A 876 72.51 39.11 18.04
C VAL A 876 72.75 37.81 18.80
N PHE A 877 72.24 36.68 18.30
CA PHE A 877 72.45 35.38 18.92
C PHE A 877 73.92 34.94 18.87
N LYS A 878 74.43 34.38 19.97
CA LYS A 878 75.71 33.69 20.02
C LYS A 878 75.53 32.32 20.69
N PRO A 879 76.17 31.24 20.18
CA PRO A 879 76.11 29.91 20.80
C PRO A 879 76.64 29.85 22.24
N THR A 880 77.38 30.88 22.68
CA THR A 880 77.89 31.00 24.05
C THR A 880 76.89 31.65 25.02
N HIS A 881 75.74 32.13 24.53
CA HIS A 881 74.72 32.71 25.39
C HIS A 881 74.11 31.67 26.31
N ASN A 882 73.97 32.04 27.58
CA ASN A 882 73.25 31.28 28.58
C ASN A 882 72.37 32.24 29.38
N LYS A 883 71.47 31.71 30.20
CA LYS A 883 70.52 32.52 30.97
C LYS A 883 71.18 33.63 31.80
N GLN A 884 72.29 33.33 32.48
CA GLN A 884 73.02 34.30 33.28
C GLN A 884 73.60 35.43 32.41
N LYS A 885 74.14 35.06 31.24
CA LYS A 885 74.67 36.03 30.27
C LYS A 885 73.58 36.93 29.70
N LEU A 886 72.41 36.37 29.39
CA LEU A 886 71.26 37.14 28.91
C LEU A 886 70.69 38.06 29.99
N LEU A 887 70.69 37.63 31.26
CA LEU A 887 70.34 38.50 32.39
C LEU A 887 71.33 39.66 32.54
N GLU A 888 72.64 39.42 32.45
CA GLU A 888 73.65 40.49 32.46
C GLU A 888 73.45 41.49 31.32
N ILE A 889 73.10 41.01 30.12
CA ILE A 889 72.82 41.85 28.95
C ILE A 889 71.56 42.68 29.19
N TYR A 890 70.47 42.05 29.65
CA TYR A 890 69.22 42.72 29.99
C TYR A 890 69.42 43.82 31.05
N GLU A 891 70.10 43.52 32.17
CA GLU A 891 70.33 44.49 33.24
C GLU A 891 71.15 45.68 32.77
N LYS A 892 72.14 45.45 31.88
CA LYS A 892 72.93 46.53 31.28
C LYS A 892 72.13 47.39 30.30
N LEU A 893 71.23 46.78 29.52
CA LEU A 893 70.32 47.51 28.64
C LEU A 893 69.32 48.35 29.48
N ASP A 894 68.72 47.78 30.51
CA ASP A 894 67.79 48.48 31.42
C ASP A 894 68.48 49.65 32.14
N GLU A 895 69.70 49.45 32.67
CA GLU A 895 70.52 50.51 33.25
C GLU A 895 70.88 51.62 32.25
N SER A 896 71.07 51.28 30.97
CA SER A 896 71.46 52.23 29.92
C SER A 896 70.26 53.02 29.38
N LEU A 897 69.05 52.44 29.40
CA LEU A 897 67.80 53.11 29.04
C LEU A 897 67.25 54.00 30.17
N THR A 898 67.60 53.71 31.43
CA THR A 898 67.11 54.46 32.61
C THR A 898 67.33 55.98 32.55
N PRO A 899 68.48 56.52 32.09
CA PRO A 899 68.70 57.96 31.96
C PRO A 899 67.91 58.64 30.84
N LEU A 900 67.37 57.88 29.87
CA LEU A 900 66.64 58.40 28.71
C LEU A 900 65.13 58.60 28.97
N GLU A 901 64.65 58.32 30.19
CA GLU A 901 63.22 58.36 30.57
C GLU A 901 62.27 57.57 29.64
N VAL A 902 62.79 56.58 28.91
CA VAL A 902 61.98 55.71 28.05
C VAL A 902 60.96 54.95 28.92
N THR A 903 59.71 54.93 28.48
CA THR A 903 58.62 54.28 29.21
C THR A 903 58.92 52.78 29.29
N ARG A 904 59.22 52.26 30.49
CA ARG A 904 59.47 50.83 30.69
C ARG A 904 58.19 50.04 30.42
N GLU A 905 58.11 49.40 29.27
CA GLU A 905 56.95 48.60 28.89
C GLU A 905 56.79 47.39 29.83
N GLY A 906 55.53 47.02 30.12
CA GLY A 906 55.23 45.89 31.02
C GLY A 906 55.87 44.57 30.56
N ARG A 907 56.04 44.38 29.25
CA ARG A 907 56.70 43.21 28.65
C ARG A 907 58.20 43.13 28.97
N TRP A 908 58.92 44.25 29.03
CA TRP A 908 60.34 44.26 29.38
C TRP A 908 60.56 43.82 30.82
N LYS A 909 59.70 44.26 31.74
CA LYS A 909 59.76 43.86 33.15
C LYS A 909 59.48 42.36 33.32
N SER A 910 58.49 41.84 32.59
CA SER A 910 58.14 40.41 32.60
C SER A 910 59.32 39.53 32.17
N ILE A 911 60.05 39.92 31.11
CA ILE A 911 61.26 39.20 30.67
C ILE A 911 62.40 39.30 31.69
N GLY A 912 62.59 40.47 32.31
CA GLY A 912 63.56 40.63 33.39
C GLY A 912 63.28 39.70 34.58
N ASP A 913 62.01 39.52 34.94
CA ASP A 913 61.60 38.61 36.01
C ASP A 913 61.79 37.13 35.60
N LEU A 914 61.43 36.77 34.36
CA LEU A 914 61.65 35.43 33.79
C LEU A 914 63.14 35.02 33.75
N LEU A 915 64.03 35.97 33.47
CA LEU A 915 65.48 35.76 33.50
C LEU A 915 66.04 35.60 34.92
N ARG A 916 65.39 36.15 35.96
CA ARG A 916 65.78 36.03 37.37
C ARG A 916 65.24 34.77 38.06
N GLU A 917 64.16 34.20 37.55
CA GLU A 917 63.60 32.94 38.07
C GLU A 917 64.59 31.78 37.94
N GLY A 918 64.83 31.01 39.01
CA GLY A 918 65.85 29.94 39.00
C GLY A 918 65.52 28.76 38.07
N ASP A 919 64.25 28.38 37.96
CA ASP A 919 63.83 27.09 37.38
C ASP A 919 63.37 27.18 35.90
N THR A 920 63.39 28.36 35.28
CA THR A 920 62.88 28.53 33.91
C THR A 920 63.94 28.20 32.84
N THR A 921 63.67 27.19 32.00
CA THR A 921 64.46 26.85 30.79
C THR A 921 64.11 27.77 29.62
N LEU A 922 65.13 28.24 28.90
CA LEU A 922 64.96 29.15 27.76
C LEU A 922 65.00 28.46 26.38
N HIS A 923 65.43 27.19 26.32
CA HIS A 923 65.57 26.43 25.07
C HIS A 923 66.49 27.12 24.04
N LEU A 924 67.67 27.58 24.49
CA LEU A 924 68.61 28.36 23.65
C LEU A 924 69.27 27.54 22.55
N ASP A 925 69.51 26.24 22.77
CA ASP A 925 70.04 25.34 21.75
C ASP A 925 69.00 25.11 20.64
N ASP A 926 67.76 24.78 21.04
CA ASP A 926 66.62 24.61 20.13
C ASP A 926 66.32 25.90 19.33
N PHE A 927 66.46 27.06 19.97
CA PHE A 927 66.38 28.38 19.33
C PHE A 927 67.48 28.60 18.31
N GLY A 928 68.74 28.29 18.67
CA GLY A 928 69.86 28.40 17.74
C GLY A 928 69.72 27.49 16.52
N ASP A 929 69.12 26.31 16.67
CA ASP A 929 68.85 25.41 15.55
C ASP A 929 67.65 25.87 14.71
N ALA A 930 66.60 26.43 15.34
CA ALA A 930 65.50 27.06 14.63
C ALA A 930 65.97 28.25 13.77
N LEU A 931 66.85 29.10 14.30
CA LEU A 931 67.43 30.21 13.53
C LEU A 931 68.17 29.73 12.29
N LYS A 932 68.93 28.63 12.37
CA LYS A 932 69.60 28.06 11.19
C LYS A 932 68.59 27.47 10.19
N LYS A 933 67.56 26.78 10.70
CA LYS A 933 66.55 26.10 9.89
C LYS A 933 65.73 27.08 9.05
N TYR A 934 65.38 28.24 9.61
CA TYR A 934 64.52 29.23 8.97
C TYR A 934 65.29 30.41 8.35
N GLN A 935 66.63 30.34 8.28
CA GLN A 935 67.46 31.39 7.67
C GLN A 935 67.33 31.42 6.13
N SER A 936 67.01 30.27 5.53
CA SER A 936 66.74 30.12 4.10
C SER A 936 65.72 29.00 3.94
N ILE A 937 64.50 29.37 3.56
CA ILE A 937 63.36 28.47 3.47
C ILE A 937 63.20 28.03 2.01
N GLU A 938 63.37 26.73 1.76
CA GLU A 938 63.08 26.10 0.47
C GLU A 938 61.80 25.27 0.63
N ALA A 939 60.67 25.80 0.15
CA ALA A 939 59.38 25.11 0.14
C ALA A 939 58.68 25.37 -1.20
N ASP A 940 58.47 24.30 -1.98
CA ASP A 940 58.03 24.38 -3.37
C ASP A 940 56.59 23.85 -3.60
N SER A 941 56.02 23.18 -2.60
CA SER A 941 54.61 22.73 -2.60
C SER A 941 53.76 23.44 -1.54
N PRO A 942 52.44 23.59 -1.75
CA PRO A 942 51.53 24.15 -0.73
C PRO A 942 51.60 23.45 0.62
N VAL A 943 51.81 22.12 0.60
CA VAL A 943 51.90 21.26 1.77
C VAL A 943 53.16 21.57 2.58
N GLU A 944 54.30 21.71 1.91
CA GLU A 944 55.58 22.09 2.52
C GLU A 944 55.50 23.49 3.13
N ILE A 945 54.94 24.45 2.39
CA ILE A 945 54.75 25.84 2.87
C ILE A 945 53.99 25.81 4.19
N MET A 946 52.86 25.10 4.25
CA MET A 946 52.05 25.00 5.47
C MET A 946 52.79 24.34 6.63
N SER A 947 53.55 23.28 6.36
CA SER A 947 54.37 22.60 7.37
C SER A 947 55.49 23.49 7.93
N VAL A 948 56.14 24.27 7.06
CA VAL A 948 57.17 25.26 7.45
C VAL A 948 56.58 26.32 8.38
N LEU A 949 55.43 26.90 8.01
CA LEU A 949 54.73 27.90 8.82
C LEU A 949 54.37 27.35 10.19
N HIS A 950 53.80 26.14 10.23
CA HIS A 950 53.51 25.43 11.48
C HIS A 950 54.76 25.26 12.36
N GLY A 951 55.86 24.76 11.77
CA GLY A 951 57.10 24.56 12.51
C GLY A 951 57.69 25.86 13.04
N TYR A 952 57.55 26.96 12.29
CA TYR A 952 58.02 28.28 12.72
C TYR A 952 57.21 28.81 13.91
N GLN A 953 55.87 28.78 13.83
CA GLN A 953 55.00 29.18 14.93
C GLN A 953 55.23 28.30 16.17
N GLN A 954 55.37 26.98 15.98
CA GLN A 954 55.65 26.06 17.07
C GLN A 954 56.99 26.40 17.78
N ALA A 955 58.03 26.77 17.01
CA ALA A 955 59.29 27.22 17.59
C ALA A 955 59.11 28.49 18.42
N LYS A 956 58.36 29.49 17.92
CA LYS A 956 58.03 30.73 18.65
C LYS A 956 57.26 30.47 19.96
N GLU A 957 56.31 29.54 19.95
CA GLU A 957 55.50 29.19 21.11
C GLU A 957 56.27 28.43 22.20
N GLN A 958 57.06 27.42 21.81
CA GLN A 958 57.72 26.51 22.74
C GLN A 958 59.00 27.09 23.35
N GLN A 959 59.73 27.92 22.59
CA GLN A 959 61.04 28.40 23.01
C GLN A 959 60.94 29.81 23.61
N LYS A 960 61.05 29.91 24.94
CA LYS A 960 61.02 31.21 25.64
C LYS A 960 62.11 32.19 25.18
N ALA A 961 63.18 31.68 24.55
CA ALA A 961 64.24 32.49 23.96
C ALA A 961 63.72 33.54 22.95
N TRP A 962 62.72 33.23 22.10
CA TRP A 962 62.18 34.21 21.14
C TRP A 962 61.72 35.49 21.84
N LYS A 963 60.91 35.36 22.89
CA LYS A 963 60.41 36.51 23.68
C LYS A 963 61.52 37.28 24.38
N VAL A 964 62.58 36.59 24.80
CA VAL A 964 63.75 37.24 25.43
C VAL A 964 64.50 38.06 24.39
N TYR A 965 64.82 37.49 23.23
CA TYR A 965 65.56 38.20 22.18
C TYR A 965 64.74 39.31 21.54
N ASP A 966 63.43 39.13 21.36
CA ASP A 966 62.52 40.17 20.88
C ASP A 966 62.57 41.41 21.79
N VAL A 967 62.45 41.21 23.11
CA VAL A 967 62.60 42.31 24.09
C VAL A 967 63.99 42.92 24.07
N LEU A 968 65.06 42.11 23.98
CA LEU A 968 66.42 42.63 23.92
C LEU A 968 66.66 43.47 22.66
N LEU A 969 66.17 43.01 21.50
CA LEU A 969 66.24 43.74 20.23
C LEU A 969 65.44 45.04 20.28
N ASP A 970 64.25 45.02 20.87
CA ASP A 970 63.46 46.24 21.04
C ASP A 970 64.13 47.25 21.98
N MET A 971 64.72 46.78 23.08
CA MET A 971 65.54 47.64 23.96
C MET A 971 66.77 48.22 23.21
N ILE A 972 67.39 47.45 22.30
CA ILE A 972 68.51 47.92 21.47
C ILE A 972 68.01 48.95 20.44
N ARG A 973 66.90 48.71 19.75
CA ARG A 973 66.30 49.64 18.77
C ARG A 973 65.97 50.99 19.42
N GLU A 974 65.39 50.98 20.62
CA GLU A 974 65.11 52.19 21.40
C GLU A 974 66.41 52.95 21.79
N LEU A 975 67.46 52.22 22.19
CA LEU A 975 68.78 52.81 22.46
C LEU A 975 69.43 53.43 21.22
N GLU A 976 69.26 52.82 20.04
CA GLU A 976 69.79 53.31 18.77
C GLU A 976 69.01 54.54 18.28
N GLY A 977 67.68 54.52 18.38
CA GLY A 977 66.80 55.65 18.05
C GLY A 977 67.11 56.90 18.87
N ALA A 978 67.43 56.74 20.16
CA ALA A 978 67.87 57.84 21.02
C ALA A 978 69.24 58.45 20.61
N GLY A 979 70.06 57.72 19.85
CA GLY A 979 71.37 58.19 19.37
C GLY A 979 71.36 58.89 18.00
N GLY A 980 70.28 58.73 17.22
CA GLY A 980 70.23 58.99 15.78
C GLY A 980 69.39 60.19 15.29
N ALA A 981 68.80 61.00 16.17
CA ALA A 981 67.96 62.14 15.76
C ALA A 981 68.75 63.20 14.92
N GLU A 982 68.06 63.80 13.93
CA GLU A 982 68.66 64.77 13.00
C GLU A 982 69.14 66.04 13.70
N LYS A 983 70.37 66.43 13.36
CA LYS A 983 71.19 67.49 13.95
C LYS A 983 70.45 68.82 14.13
N THR A 984 70.24 69.20 15.40
CA THR A 984 70.00 70.60 15.80
C THR A 984 71.02 71.05 16.86
N ASP A 985 71.35 72.36 16.89
CA ASP A 985 72.40 72.97 17.74
C ASP A 985 72.26 72.69 19.25
N PHE A 986 71.08 72.29 19.73
CA PHE A 986 70.83 71.93 21.13
C PHE A 986 71.38 70.55 21.50
N GLU A 987 71.44 69.62 20.54
CA GLU A 987 71.94 68.26 20.76
C GLU A 987 73.46 68.18 20.81
N GLU A 988 74.19 69.14 20.21
CA GLU A 988 75.66 69.19 20.28
C GLU A 988 76.12 69.52 21.72
N LEU A 989 75.38 70.38 22.43
CA LEU A 989 75.55 70.68 23.84
C LEU A 989 75.19 69.50 24.76
N VAL A 990 74.20 68.69 24.37
CA VAL A 990 73.83 67.47 25.11
C VAL A 990 74.85 66.36 24.87
N ARG A 991 75.40 66.23 23.65
CA ARG A 991 76.45 65.26 23.30
C ARG A 991 77.77 65.50 24.03
N GLU A 992 78.09 66.74 24.39
CA GLU A 992 79.25 67.11 25.21
C GLU A 992 79.01 66.97 26.71
N SER A 993 77.81 66.59 27.16
CA SER A 993 77.56 66.32 28.58
C SER A 993 78.26 65.04 29.03
N ASP A 994 78.74 65.04 30.29
CA ASP A 994 79.33 63.87 30.92
C ASP A 994 78.35 62.68 30.95
N GLU A 995 77.06 62.97 31.03
CA GLU A 995 75.95 62.00 31.02
C GLU A 995 75.79 61.34 29.64
N PHE A 996 75.83 62.10 28.54
CA PHE A 996 75.78 61.55 27.18
C PHE A 996 77.07 60.81 26.80
N THR A 997 78.22 61.26 27.30
CA THR A 997 79.51 60.58 27.08
C THR A 997 79.57 59.25 27.85
N SER A 998 79.05 59.22 29.09
CA SER A 998 78.86 57.99 29.85
C SER A 998 77.84 57.06 29.18
N PHE A 999 76.78 57.62 28.59
CA PHE A 999 75.78 56.89 27.81
C PHE A 999 76.38 56.25 26.55
N SER A 1000 77.09 57.01 25.71
CA SER A 1000 77.76 56.47 24.51
C SER A 1000 78.76 55.36 24.86
N LYS A 1001 79.51 55.53 25.96
CA LYS A 1001 80.47 54.51 26.43
C LYS A 1001 79.80 53.24 26.94
N LYS A 1002 78.65 53.34 27.61
CA LYS A 1002 77.85 52.19 28.05
C LYS A 1002 77.18 51.49 26.87
N ARG A 1003 76.61 52.25 25.92
CA ARG A 1003 76.08 51.73 24.65
C ARG A 1003 77.15 50.93 23.89
N ASP A 1004 78.33 51.50 23.70
CA ASP A 1004 79.43 50.85 22.97
C ASP A 1004 79.90 49.58 23.70
N GLN A 1005 79.91 49.55 25.04
CA GLN A 1005 80.22 48.35 25.83
C GLN A 1005 79.16 47.25 25.74
N VAL A 1006 77.88 47.63 25.63
CA VAL A 1006 76.77 46.69 25.44
C VAL A 1006 76.82 46.08 24.03
N LEU A 1007 77.07 46.89 23.01
CA LEU A 1007 77.29 46.43 21.63
C LEU A 1007 78.53 45.52 21.51
N GLU A 1008 79.59 45.79 22.27
CA GLU A 1008 80.80 44.96 22.33
C GLU A 1008 80.56 43.60 23.03
N LEU A 1009 79.66 43.56 24.04
CA LEU A 1009 79.24 42.32 24.71
C LEU A 1009 78.28 41.46 23.88
N LEU A 1010 77.50 42.09 23.00
CA LEU A 1010 76.61 41.44 22.02
C LEU A 1010 77.36 40.99 20.75
N GLY A 1011 78.58 41.51 20.53
CA GLY A 1011 79.48 41.08 19.46
C GLY A 1011 79.34 41.84 18.14
N GLY A 1012 78.90 43.10 18.16
CA GLY A 1012 78.90 43.96 16.97
C GLY A 1012 80.24 44.65 16.74
N THR A 1013 81.02 44.18 15.77
CA THR A 1013 81.83 45.09 14.95
C THR A 1013 80.95 45.59 13.81
N ARG A 1014 80.93 46.92 13.63
CA ARG A 1014 80.40 47.60 12.44
C ARG A 1014 80.81 46.95 11.13
#